data_AF-Q3SFI9-F1
#
_entry.id   AF-Q3SFI9-F1
#
_cell.length_a   1.000
_cell.length_b   1.000
_cell.length_c   1.000
_cell.angle_alpha   90.00
_cell.angle_beta   90.00
_cell.angle_gamma   90.00
#
_symmetry.space_group_name_H-M   'P 1'
#
loop_
_entity.id
_entity.type
_entity.pdbx_description
1 polymer ?
#
loop_
_entity_poly.entity_id
_entity_poly.type
_entity_poly.pdbx_seq_one_letter_code
_entity_poly.pdbx_strand_id
1 'polypeptide(L)'
;MNTIRPLNIPWLALGATLLVAGLLIYLLGPILTPFLAGALLAYIFDPLVDRLEARRIPRAAGTAIVIVLAGLILFGLLLVALPLFQGQFAELSQRVPAGLDLLQTRFLPWVERTFGIAVSPHLDGLKAWLTEKATQQGANWLPRLQTGALAIIGALVNLLLIPVVMFYLLKDWDVIVGRVAALAPRPWLPAARRIGSAMNAVVGEFLRGQLAVMITLSVYYSVALWAVGLDYALPIGVLTGVLSFVPFLGFGLGMVLALLVALLQYPDWVGVAWVAGVYLAGQALESYVVTPRLVGERVGLHPVAVIFALAAFGQLFGFVGVLLAVPLAATLLVGLRELRAVYQASSFYRGGYNPGFSGSAMPAMSAPLSGQPLFESHIASLPLIHRGKVRDIYAVGDDKLLIVTTDRLSAFDVVMPTPIPGKGEVLTRVSAFWFDKLRAVVPNQTLAIAPEAVVAEDEKDQVAGRAIVVQKLKALPIEAIVRGYLVGSGWKEYQRSQSVCGIALPAGLMQADRLPEPIFTPSTKAALGAHDENIAFEQMAERIGAELAAQVRDVSLALYQAAAEYARTRGIIIADTKFEFGLDAAGQLMWIDEALTPDSSRFWPADQYRPGSNPPSFDKQFVRDWLEASGWNKQAPGPALPADIVARTSEKYREAMVRLLGDAI
;
A
#
# COMPACT_ATOMS: atom_id res chain seq x y z
N MET A 1 43.54 28.30 11.11
CA MET A 1 43.19 26.94 10.63
C MET A 1 41.69 26.79 10.73
N ASN A 2 41.05 26.65 9.56
CA ASN A 2 39.62 26.81 9.35
C ASN A 2 38.81 25.66 9.97
N THR A 3 38.11 25.95 11.05
CA THR A 3 36.96 25.16 11.49
C THR A 3 35.81 25.42 10.53
N ILE A 4 35.58 24.50 9.59
CA ILE A 4 34.39 24.51 8.73
C ILE A 4 33.18 24.33 9.65
N ARG A 5 32.41 25.40 9.83
CA ARG A 5 31.08 25.36 10.46
C ARG A 5 30.18 24.39 9.68
N PRO A 6 29.33 23.57 10.33
CA PRO A 6 28.33 22.80 9.60
C PRO A 6 27.42 23.78 8.85
N LEU A 7 27.29 23.57 7.54
CA LEU A 7 26.46 24.39 6.67
C LEU A 7 25.00 24.36 7.15
N ASN A 8 24.56 25.42 7.82
CA ASN A 8 23.17 25.86 7.76
C ASN A 8 22.91 26.29 6.31
N ILE A 9 22.46 25.39 5.44
CA ILE A 9 21.78 25.84 4.22
C ILE A 9 20.45 26.41 4.71
N PRO A 10 20.24 27.74 4.66
CA PRO A 10 19.00 28.31 5.15
C PRO A 10 17.87 27.77 4.28
N TRP A 11 16.76 27.35 4.87
CA TRP A 11 15.56 26.88 4.15
C TRP A 11 15.07 27.86 3.08
N LEU A 12 15.44 29.13 3.19
CA LEU A 12 15.28 30.14 2.15
C LEU A 12 16.02 29.81 0.85
N ALA A 13 17.25 29.28 0.92
CA ALA A 13 18.01 28.85 -0.25
C ALA A 13 17.43 27.57 -0.86
N LEU A 14 16.98 26.62 -0.04
CA LEU A 14 16.28 25.43 -0.54
C LEU A 14 14.93 25.79 -1.17
N GLY A 15 14.13 26.62 -0.51
CA GLY A 15 12.85 27.12 -1.01
C GLY A 15 13.02 27.92 -2.30
N ALA A 16 14.02 28.81 -2.38
CA ALA A 16 14.35 29.54 -3.59
C ALA A 16 14.80 28.60 -4.72
N THR A 17 15.59 27.57 -4.41
CA THR A 17 16.03 26.56 -5.40
C THR A 17 14.84 25.77 -5.94
N LEU A 18 13.91 25.34 -5.08
CA LEU A 18 12.68 24.64 -5.49
C LEU A 18 11.77 25.54 -6.32
N LEU A 19 11.64 26.83 -5.95
CA LEU A 19 10.87 27.82 -6.72
C LEU A 19 11.47 28.06 -8.11
N VAL A 20 12.79 28.26 -8.19
CA VAL A 20 13.51 28.45 -9.45
C VAL A 20 13.41 27.19 -10.32
N ALA A 21 13.58 26.01 -9.73
CA ALA A 21 13.42 24.75 -10.45
C ALA A 21 11.99 24.57 -10.98
N GLY A 22 10.97 24.88 -10.16
CA GLY A 22 9.57 24.85 -10.57
C GLY A 22 9.26 25.83 -11.70
N LEU A 23 9.78 27.06 -11.62
CA LEU A 23 9.65 28.08 -12.67
C LEU A 23 10.34 27.64 -13.97
N LEU A 24 11.54 27.08 -13.88
CA LEU A 24 12.26 26.55 -15.04
C LEU A 24 11.50 25.40 -15.71
N ILE A 25 10.94 24.46 -14.93
CA ILE A 25 10.11 23.37 -15.45
C ILE A 25 8.88 23.93 -16.18
N TYR A 26 8.22 24.93 -15.59
CA TYR A 26 7.08 25.60 -16.22
C TYR A 26 7.45 26.28 -17.54
N LEU A 27 8.54 27.06 -17.57
CA LEU A 27 8.99 27.78 -18.75
C LEU A 27 9.51 26.85 -19.86
N LEU A 28 10.11 25.71 -19.49
CA LEU A 28 10.70 24.75 -20.43
C LEU A 28 9.76 23.58 -20.77
N GLY A 29 8.55 23.51 -20.22
CA GLY A 29 7.60 22.41 -20.40
C GLY A 29 7.43 21.92 -21.85
N PRO A 30 7.20 22.81 -22.85
CA PRO A 30 7.09 22.42 -24.25
C PRO A 30 8.35 21.73 -24.80
N ILE A 31 9.53 22.16 -24.37
CA ILE A 31 10.82 21.58 -24.79
C ILE A 31 11.06 20.27 -24.06
N LEU A 32 10.68 20.16 -22.79
CA LEU A 32 10.86 18.95 -21.97
C LEU A 32 9.92 17.81 -22.36
N THR A 33 8.78 18.11 -22.98
CA THR A 33 7.76 17.13 -23.38
C THR A 33 8.30 15.98 -24.24
N PRO A 34 9.00 16.20 -25.37
CA PRO A 34 9.59 15.12 -26.16
C PRO A 34 10.70 14.36 -25.40
N PHE A 35 11.40 15.00 -24.46
CA PHE A 35 12.40 14.31 -23.64
C PHE A 35 11.74 13.38 -22.62
N LEU A 36 10.65 13.81 -21.99
CA LEU A 36 9.85 12.97 -21.09
C LEU A 36 9.24 11.78 -21.83
N ALA A 37 8.71 12.00 -23.03
CA ALA A 37 8.20 10.92 -23.87
C ALA A 37 9.32 9.94 -24.26
N GLY A 38 10.48 10.45 -24.71
CA GLY A 38 11.64 9.62 -25.02
C GLY A 38 12.15 8.84 -23.80
N ALA A 39 12.15 9.45 -22.62
CA ALA A 39 12.55 8.81 -21.36
C ALA A 39 11.56 7.72 -20.93
N LEU A 40 10.25 7.95 -21.07
CA LEU A 40 9.24 6.95 -20.80
C LEU A 40 9.40 5.73 -21.73
N LEU A 41 9.53 5.97 -23.04
CA LEU A 41 9.70 4.89 -24.00
C LEU A 41 11.02 4.16 -23.76
N ALA A 42 12.11 4.88 -23.51
CA ALA A 42 13.38 4.28 -23.12
C ALA A 42 13.18 3.36 -21.90
N TYR A 43 12.51 3.83 -20.86
CA TYR A 43 12.26 3.04 -19.66
C TYR A 43 11.43 1.77 -19.94
N ILE A 44 10.41 1.85 -20.82
CA ILE A 44 9.59 0.69 -21.22
C ILE A 44 10.41 -0.31 -22.04
N PHE A 45 11.29 0.18 -22.92
CA PHE A 45 12.04 -0.63 -23.88
C PHE A 45 13.40 -1.13 -23.34
N ASP A 46 13.92 -0.57 -22.25
CA ASP A 46 15.21 -0.94 -21.64
C ASP A 46 15.33 -2.45 -21.39
N PRO A 47 14.32 -3.16 -20.83
CA PRO A 47 14.40 -4.61 -20.63
C PRO A 47 14.50 -5.42 -21.95
N LEU A 48 14.13 -4.84 -23.09
CA LEU A 48 14.31 -5.48 -24.39
C LEU A 48 15.74 -5.31 -24.89
N VAL A 49 16.34 -4.14 -24.66
CA VAL A 49 17.76 -3.89 -24.96
C VAL A 49 18.66 -4.78 -24.09
N ASP A 50 18.37 -4.89 -22.79
CA ASP A 50 19.12 -5.77 -21.87
C ASP A 50 19.10 -7.24 -22.32
N ARG A 51 17.97 -7.72 -22.85
CA ARG A 51 17.86 -9.08 -23.41
C ARG A 51 18.69 -9.28 -24.66
N LEU A 52 18.86 -8.24 -25.49
CA LEU A 52 19.74 -8.28 -26.66
C LEU A 52 21.22 -8.21 -26.24
N GLU A 53 21.53 -7.41 -25.21
CA GLU A 53 22.87 -7.32 -24.61
C GLU A 53 23.30 -8.66 -23.99
N ALA A 54 22.39 -9.34 -23.27
CA ALA A 54 22.61 -10.68 -22.74
C ALA A 54 22.89 -11.72 -23.86
N ARG A 55 22.41 -11.47 -25.09
CA ARG A 55 22.72 -12.26 -26.29
C ARG A 55 23.98 -11.78 -27.02
N ARG A 56 24.84 -10.99 -26.37
CA ARG A 56 26.11 -10.44 -26.88
C ARG A 56 25.96 -9.41 -28.01
N ILE A 57 24.80 -8.79 -28.17
CA ILE A 57 24.64 -7.66 -29.11
C ILE A 57 25.12 -6.38 -28.40
N PRO A 58 26.03 -5.58 -29.01
CA PRO A 58 26.46 -4.32 -28.40
C PRO A 58 25.27 -3.40 -28.10
N ARG A 59 25.25 -2.76 -26.93
CA ARG A 59 24.10 -1.95 -26.47
C ARG A 59 23.60 -0.95 -27.50
N ALA A 60 24.51 -0.23 -28.19
CA ALA A 60 24.12 0.72 -29.23
C ALA A 60 23.38 0.07 -30.42
N ALA A 61 23.79 -1.13 -30.82
CA ALA A 61 23.10 -1.90 -31.87
C ALA A 61 21.77 -2.45 -31.35
N GLY A 62 21.73 -2.95 -30.11
CA GLY A 62 20.50 -3.38 -29.43
C GLY A 62 19.46 -2.26 -29.38
N THR A 63 19.87 -1.06 -28.95
CA THR A 63 19.04 0.14 -28.96
C THR A 63 18.52 0.46 -30.35
N ALA A 64 19.39 0.54 -31.37
CA ALA A 64 18.96 0.84 -32.74
C ALA A 64 17.91 -0.18 -33.26
N ILE A 65 18.12 -1.47 -33.00
CA ILE A 65 17.18 -2.54 -33.36
C ILE A 65 15.82 -2.32 -32.69
N VAL A 66 15.79 -2.07 -31.38
CA VAL A 66 14.53 -1.87 -30.64
C VAL A 66 13.78 -0.63 -31.13
N ILE A 67 14.49 0.49 -31.37
CA ILE A 67 13.86 1.71 -31.89
C ILE A 67 13.26 1.49 -33.28
N VAL A 68 14.00 0.83 -34.19
CA VAL A 68 13.52 0.54 -35.54
C VAL A 68 12.31 -0.40 -35.49
N LEU A 69 12.37 -1.47 -34.69
CA LEU A 69 11.25 -2.40 -34.53
C LEU A 69 10.01 -1.72 -33.93
N ALA A 70 10.18 -0.94 -32.87
CA ALA A 70 9.09 -0.17 -32.27
C ALA A 70 8.49 0.84 -33.27
N GLY A 71 9.34 1.52 -34.03
CA GLY A 71 8.93 2.43 -35.10
C GLY A 71 8.17 1.74 -36.22
N LEU A 72 8.61 0.56 -36.66
CA LEU A 72 7.93 -0.25 -37.67
C LEU A 72 6.59 -0.77 -37.17
N ILE A 73 6.50 -1.22 -35.92
CA ILE A 73 5.25 -1.66 -35.30
C ILE A 73 4.26 -0.50 -35.22
N LEU A 74 4.72 0.67 -34.73
CA LEU A 74 3.90 1.87 -34.65
C LEU A 74 3.46 2.33 -36.05
N PHE A 75 4.36 2.34 -37.02
CA PHE A 75 4.06 2.70 -38.40
C PHE A 75 3.03 1.74 -39.03
N GLY A 76 3.21 0.43 -38.87
CA GLY A 76 2.25 -0.58 -39.32
C GLY A 76 0.89 -0.42 -38.65
N LEU A 77 0.86 -0.18 -37.34
CA LEU A 77 -0.36 0.08 -36.59
C LEU A 77 -1.06 1.36 -37.09
N LEU A 78 -0.31 2.44 -37.36
CA LEU A 78 -0.87 3.67 -37.93
C LEU A 78 -1.39 3.46 -39.36
N LEU A 79 -0.68 2.70 -40.19
CA LEU A 79 -1.12 2.37 -41.55
C LEU A 79 -2.43 1.58 -41.57
N VAL A 80 -2.69 0.76 -40.56
CA VAL A 80 -3.95 0.03 -40.42
C VAL A 80 -5.03 0.91 -39.76
N ALA A 81 -4.66 1.61 -38.68
CA ALA A 81 -5.58 2.44 -37.91
C ALA A 81 -6.11 3.63 -38.71
N LEU A 82 -5.25 4.37 -39.43
CA LEU A 82 -5.66 5.58 -40.15
C LEU A 82 -6.78 5.31 -41.18
N PRO A 83 -6.64 4.36 -42.14
CA PRO A 83 -7.71 4.04 -43.08
C PRO A 83 -8.94 3.46 -42.40
N LEU A 84 -8.77 2.63 -41.36
CA LEU A 84 -9.90 2.12 -40.57
C LEU A 84 -10.69 3.27 -39.95
N PHE A 85 -10.05 4.17 -39.22
CA PHE A 85 -10.70 5.34 -38.63
C PHE A 85 -11.30 6.26 -39.68
N GLN A 86 -10.66 6.44 -40.83
CA GLN A 86 -11.20 7.26 -41.92
C GLN A 86 -12.50 6.71 -42.49
N GLY A 87 -12.51 5.43 -42.88
CA GLY A 87 -13.71 4.79 -43.41
C GLY A 87 -14.84 4.78 -42.38
N GLN A 88 -14.51 4.42 -41.14
CA GLN A 88 -15.47 4.31 -40.04
C GLN A 88 -16.04 5.67 -39.64
N PHE A 89 -15.21 6.70 -39.54
CA PHE A 89 -15.67 8.04 -39.19
C PHE A 89 -16.54 8.66 -40.29
N ALA A 90 -16.18 8.45 -41.56
CA ALA A 90 -16.98 8.90 -42.69
C ALA A 90 -18.36 8.23 -42.69
N GLU A 91 -18.41 6.92 -42.47
CA GLU A 91 -19.65 6.16 -42.40
C GLU A 91 -20.50 6.54 -41.19
N LEU A 92 -19.88 6.69 -40.02
CA LEU A 92 -20.55 7.16 -38.81
C LEU A 92 -21.15 8.56 -39.02
N SER A 93 -20.38 9.48 -39.60
CA SER A 93 -20.83 10.85 -39.86
C SER A 93 -22.04 10.90 -40.80
N GLN A 94 -22.13 9.98 -41.76
CA GLN A 94 -23.30 9.85 -42.63
C GLN A 94 -24.52 9.24 -41.93
N ARG A 95 -24.31 8.38 -40.92
CA ARG A 95 -25.39 7.74 -40.15
C ARG A 95 -25.88 8.57 -38.95
N VAL A 96 -25.09 9.51 -38.44
CA VAL A 96 -25.45 10.40 -37.31
C VAL A 96 -26.78 11.13 -37.51
N PRO A 97 -27.10 11.74 -38.69
CA PRO A 97 -28.39 12.37 -38.92
C PRO A 97 -29.58 11.41 -38.77
N ALA A 98 -29.42 10.14 -39.19
CA ALA A 98 -30.45 9.11 -39.01
C ALA A 98 -30.59 8.69 -37.53
N GLY A 99 -29.51 8.73 -36.75
CA GLY A 99 -29.55 8.51 -35.30
C GLY A 99 -30.35 9.58 -34.55
N LEU A 100 -30.27 10.84 -34.99
CA LEU A 100 -31.10 11.92 -34.45
C LEU A 100 -32.59 11.69 -34.74
N ASP A 101 -32.90 11.16 -35.93
CA ASP A 101 -34.28 10.79 -36.27
C ASP A 101 -34.80 9.65 -35.40
N LEU A 102 -33.96 8.65 -35.10
CA LEU A 102 -34.31 7.57 -34.16
C LEU A 102 -34.49 8.08 -32.72
N LEU A 103 -33.67 9.02 -32.27
CA LEU A 103 -33.86 9.69 -30.98
C LEU A 103 -35.24 10.37 -30.91
N GLN A 104 -35.64 11.06 -31.98
CA GLN A 104 -36.90 11.78 -32.02
C GLN A 104 -38.12 10.88 -32.19
N THR A 105 -38.02 9.83 -33.00
CA THR A 105 -39.16 8.95 -33.35
C THR A 105 -39.31 7.75 -32.42
N ARG A 106 -38.25 7.37 -31.70
CA ARG A 106 -38.24 6.15 -30.88
C ARG A 106 -37.95 6.41 -29.41
N PHE A 107 -36.90 7.18 -29.11
CA PHE A 107 -36.47 7.39 -27.73
C PHE A 107 -37.37 8.37 -26.99
N LEU A 108 -37.64 9.55 -27.56
CA LEU A 108 -38.52 10.55 -26.94
C LEU A 108 -39.94 10.00 -26.66
N PRO A 109 -40.62 9.31 -27.59
CA PRO A 109 -41.92 8.71 -27.31
C PRO A 109 -41.86 7.58 -26.26
N TRP A 110 -40.75 6.83 -26.19
CA TRP A 110 -40.57 5.81 -25.16
C TRP A 110 -40.38 6.44 -23.77
N VAL A 111 -39.61 7.52 -23.66
CA VAL A 111 -39.45 8.28 -22.41
C VAL A 111 -40.77 8.89 -21.97
N GLU A 112 -41.52 9.48 -22.91
CA GLU A 112 -42.84 10.05 -22.64
C GLU A 112 -43.82 8.97 -22.14
N ARG A 113 -43.86 7.79 -22.76
CA ARG A 113 -44.71 6.66 -22.31
C ARG A 113 -44.28 6.05 -20.99
N THR A 114 -42.98 6.01 -20.69
CA THR A 114 -42.44 5.30 -19.51
C THR A 114 -42.40 6.20 -18.28
N PHE A 115 -42.05 7.48 -18.46
CA PHE A 115 -41.81 8.43 -17.37
C PHE A 115 -42.81 9.59 -17.37
N GLY A 116 -43.67 9.74 -18.39
CA GLY A 116 -44.67 10.81 -18.48
C GLY A 116 -44.09 12.20 -18.76
N ILE A 117 -42.81 12.30 -19.12
CA ILE A 117 -42.12 13.58 -19.35
C ILE A 117 -42.19 13.91 -20.85
N ALA A 118 -42.99 14.92 -21.21
CA ALA A 118 -43.05 15.44 -22.57
C ALA A 118 -41.81 16.32 -22.84
N VAL A 119 -40.81 15.75 -23.52
CA VAL A 119 -39.60 16.47 -23.94
C VAL A 119 -39.71 16.73 -25.44
N SER A 120 -39.84 18.00 -25.83
CA SER A 120 -39.88 18.44 -27.23
C SER A 120 -38.64 19.27 -27.57
N PRO A 121 -37.44 18.65 -27.68
CA PRO A 121 -36.23 19.36 -28.03
C PRO A 121 -36.31 19.79 -29.50
N HIS A 122 -35.98 21.06 -29.79
CA HIS A 122 -35.83 21.55 -31.15
C HIS A 122 -34.52 21.00 -31.75
N LEU A 123 -34.56 19.75 -32.20
CA LEU A 123 -33.42 19.03 -32.76
C LEU A 123 -33.13 19.39 -34.22
N ASP A 124 -34.06 20.07 -34.91
CA ASP A 124 -33.92 20.43 -36.33
C ASP A 124 -32.71 21.35 -36.58
N GLY A 125 -32.47 22.32 -35.69
CA GLY A 125 -31.31 23.20 -35.78
C GLY A 125 -29.99 22.47 -35.52
N LEU A 126 -29.99 21.52 -34.57
CA LEU A 126 -28.82 20.66 -34.29
C LEU A 126 -28.55 19.70 -35.46
N LYS A 127 -29.60 19.13 -36.05
CA LYS A 127 -29.52 18.24 -37.20
C LYS A 127 -29.00 18.97 -38.43
N ALA A 128 -29.51 20.18 -38.71
CA ALA A 128 -29.01 21.00 -39.82
C ALA A 128 -27.52 21.36 -39.62
N TRP A 129 -27.15 21.81 -38.43
CA TRP A 129 -25.75 22.14 -38.09
C TRP A 129 -24.82 20.92 -38.17
N LEU A 130 -25.24 19.76 -37.66
CA LEU A 130 -24.48 18.51 -37.73
C LEU A 130 -24.35 18.00 -39.16
N THR A 131 -25.41 18.09 -39.97
CA THR A 131 -25.39 17.63 -41.37
C THR A 131 -24.47 18.50 -42.21
N GLU A 132 -24.52 19.83 -42.02
CA GLU A 132 -23.60 20.79 -42.65
C GLU A 132 -22.14 20.55 -42.21
N LYS A 133 -21.91 20.36 -40.91
CA LYS A 133 -20.57 20.07 -40.38
C LYS A 133 -20.05 18.71 -40.83
N ALA A 134 -20.88 17.67 -40.89
CA ALA A 134 -20.49 16.33 -41.33
C ALA A 134 -20.07 16.33 -42.81
N THR A 135 -20.84 17.00 -43.68
CA THR A 135 -20.50 17.14 -45.11
C THR A 135 -19.28 18.04 -45.33
N GLN A 136 -19.14 19.14 -44.58
CA GLN A 136 -17.98 20.04 -44.71
C GLN A 136 -16.70 19.54 -44.01
N GLN A 137 -16.78 18.77 -42.91
CA GLN A 137 -15.61 18.34 -42.13
C GLN A 137 -15.15 16.90 -42.42
N GLY A 138 -16.03 16.01 -42.91
CA GLY A 138 -15.67 14.62 -43.24
C GLY A 138 -14.52 14.50 -44.25
N ALA A 139 -14.38 15.48 -45.15
CA ALA A 139 -13.29 15.56 -46.13
C ALA A 139 -12.17 16.58 -45.76
N ASN A 140 -12.43 17.54 -44.86
CA ASN A 140 -11.55 18.70 -44.63
C ASN A 140 -10.68 18.62 -43.36
N TRP A 141 -10.68 17.52 -42.61
CA TRP A 141 -9.75 17.35 -41.49
C TRP A 141 -8.30 17.12 -41.98
N LEU A 142 -8.13 16.48 -43.14
CA LEU A 142 -6.82 16.17 -43.73
C LEU A 142 -6.06 17.43 -44.25
N PRO A 143 -6.70 18.40 -44.94
CA PRO A 143 -6.05 19.65 -45.33
C PRO A 143 -5.81 20.62 -44.14
N ARG A 144 -6.56 20.50 -43.04
CA ARG A 144 -6.28 21.27 -41.79
C ARG A 144 -5.03 20.78 -41.07
N LEU A 145 -4.70 19.49 -41.19
CA LEU A 145 -3.38 18.99 -40.81
C LEU A 145 -2.28 19.54 -41.72
N GLN A 146 -2.56 19.79 -43.01
CA GLN A 146 -1.58 20.34 -43.96
C GLN A 146 -1.36 21.86 -43.85
N THR A 147 -2.37 22.64 -43.44
CA THR A 147 -2.29 24.12 -43.40
C THR A 147 -1.67 24.69 -42.12
N GLY A 148 -1.49 23.87 -41.09
CA GLY A 148 -0.70 24.22 -39.91
C GLY A 148 0.79 23.95 -40.11
N ALA A 149 1.45 24.53 -41.13
CA ALA A 149 2.86 24.25 -41.41
C ALA A 149 3.77 24.40 -40.17
N LEU A 150 3.50 25.38 -39.30
CA LEU A 150 4.21 25.56 -38.03
C LEU A 150 3.89 24.47 -36.99
N ALA A 151 2.64 23.99 -36.93
CA ALA A 151 2.22 22.90 -36.04
C ALA A 151 2.77 21.55 -36.51
N ILE A 152 2.83 21.32 -37.82
CA ILE A 152 3.47 20.15 -38.43
C ILE A 152 4.96 20.18 -38.14
N ILE A 153 5.65 21.32 -38.28
CA ILE A 153 7.06 21.45 -37.95
C ILE A 153 7.29 21.12 -36.47
N GLY A 154 6.49 21.68 -35.55
CA GLY A 154 6.59 21.36 -34.12
C GLY A 154 6.34 19.87 -33.82
N ALA A 155 5.32 19.28 -34.45
CA ALA A 155 5.01 17.87 -34.31
C ALA A 155 6.10 16.97 -34.90
N LEU A 156 6.67 17.31 -36.06
CA LEU A 156 7.78 16.59 -36.70
C LEU A 156 9.06 16.70 -35.89
N VAL A 157 9.38 17.87 -35.34
CA VAL A 157 10.53 18.05 -34.45
C VAL A 157 10.35 17.19 -33.20
N ASN A 158 9.18 17.21 -32.56
CA ASN A 158 8.90 16.35 -31.41
C ASN A 158 8.96 14.86 -31.78
N LEU A 159 8.38 14.47 -32.92
CA LEU A 159 8.37 13.10 -33.41
C LEU A 159 9.78 12.59 -33.74
N LEU A 160 10.67 13.45 -34.25
CA LEU A 160 12.06 13.12 -34.52
C LEU A 160 12.91 13.11 -33.25
N LEU A 161 12.63 14.02 -32.31
CA LEU A 161 13.39 14.16 -31.08
C LEU A 161 13.14 12.99 -30.12
N ILE A 162 11.93 12.43 -30.08
CA ILE A 162 11.60 11.30 -29.21
C ILE A 162 12.51 10.08 -29.47
N PRO A 163 12.65 9.54 -30.70
CA PRO A 163 13.59 8.46 -31.00
C PRO A 163 15.05 8.81 -30.72
N VAL A 164 15.46 10.06 -30.98
CA VAL A 164 16.84 10.51 -30.72
C VAL A 164 17.13 10.50 -29.23
N VAL A 165 16.24 11.09 -28.41
CA VAL A 165 16.36 11.10 -26.96
C VAL A 165 16.29 9.67 -26.41
N MET A 166 15.34 8.88 -26.89
CA MET A 166 15.22 7.47 -26.52
C MET A 166 16.51 6.69 -26.83
N PHE A 167 17.16 6.94 -27.97
CA PHE A 167 18.44 6.30 -28.32
C PHE A 167 19.53 6.59 -27.31
N TYR A 168 19.75 7.87 -26.99
CA TYR A 168 20.78 8.26 -26.03
C TYR A 168 20.45 7.79 -24.62
N LEU A 169 19.18 7.88 -24.21
CA LEU A 169 18.77 7.42 -22.89
C LEU A 169 18.90 5.91 -22.74
N LEU A 170 18.48 5.10 -23.72
CA LEU A 170 18.66 3.64 -23.69
C LEU A 170 20.13 3.22 -23.73
N LYS A 171 20.92 3.89 -24.56
CA LYS A 171 22.35 3.57 -24.71
C LYS A 171 23.13 3.89 -23.43
N ASP A 172 22.89 5.06 -22.84
CA ASP A 172 23.73 5.60 -21.77
C ASP A 172 23.01 5.56 -20.39
N TRP A 173 21.88 4.86 -20.28
CA TRP A 173 21.03 4.82 -19.06
C TRP A 173 21.84 4.55 -17.78
N ASP A 174 22.58 3.44 -17.76
CA ASP A 174 23.34 3.01 -16.58
C ASP A 174 24.46 3.99 -16.22
N VAL A 175 25.06 4.62 -17.24
CA VAL A 175 26.10 5.64 -17.05
C VAL A 175 25.49 6.91 -16.46
N ILE A 176 24.33 7.34 -16.94
CA ILE A 176 23.61 8.51 -16.44
C ILE A 176 23.22 8.29 -14.99
N VAL A 177 22.60 7.15 -14.66
CA VAL A 177 22.20 6.81 -13.29
C VAL A 177 23.42 6.76 -12.36
N GLY A 178 24.52 6.16 -12.80
CA GLY A 178 25.77 6.11 -12.04
C GLY A 178 26.36 7.50 -11.75
N ARG A 179 26.35 8.40 -12.74
CA ARG A 179 26.84 9.78 -12.57
C ARG A 179 25.92 10.60 -11.65
N VAL A 180 24.60 10.47 -11.81
CA VAL A 180 23.63 11.14 -10.92
C VAL A 180 23.78 10.64 -9.49
N ALA A 181 23.98 9.33 -9.29
CA ALA A 181 24.26 8.76 -7.97
C ALA A 181 25.56 9.31 -7.35
N ALA A 182 26.57 9.64 -8.17
CA ALA A 182 27.82 10.25 -7.70
C ALA A 182 27.67 11.72 -7.26
N LEU A 183 26.60 12.42 -7.64
CA LEU A 183 26.30 13.78 -7.16
C LEU A 183 25.77 13.76 -5.71
N ALA A 184 25.24 12.63 -5.24
CA ALA A 184 24.78 12.50 -3.87
C ALA A 184 25.98 12.45 -2.90
N PRO A 185 25.99 13.26 -1.82
CA PRO A 185 27.01 13.17 -0.78
C PRO A 185 27.14 11.73 -0.26
N ARG A 186 28.38 11.26 -0.06
CA ARG A 186 28.66 9.87 0.38
C ARG A 186 27.81 9.39 1.58
N PRO A 187 27.54 10.22 2.61
CA PRO A 187 26.68 9.81 3.73
C PRO A 187 25.22 9.53 3.34
N TRP A 188 24.74 10.15 2.26
CA TRP A 188 23.34 10.05 1.80
C TRP A 188 23.17 9.02 0.68
N LEU A 189 24.26 8.44 0.18
CA LEU A 189 24.23 7.45 -0.89
C LEU A 189 23.30 6.26 -0.60
N PRO A 190 23.26 5.68 0.62
CA PRO A 190 22.33 4.59 0.94
C PRO A 190 20.86 5.03 0.87
N ALA A 191 20.55 6.24 1.35
CA ALA A 191 19.19 6.80 1.30
C ALA A 191 18.78 7.12 -0.15
N ALA A 192 19.66 7.75 -0.93
CA ALA A 192 19.43 8.06 -2.34
C ALA A 192 19.19 6.78 -3.17
N ARG A 193 19.99 5.72 -2.94
CA ARG A 193 19.79 4.41 -3.58
C ARG A 193 18.46 3.78 -3.18
N ARG A 194 18.11 3.82 -1.90
CA ARG A 194 16.81 3.30 -1.42
C ARG A 194 15.65 4.03 -2.10
N ILE A 195 15.64 5.36 -2.09
CA ILE A 195 14.61 6.20 -2.73
C ILE A 195 14.55 5.89 -4.24
N GLY A 196 15.69 5.89 -4.92
CA GLY A 196 15.77 5.59 -6.35
C GLY A 196 15.23 4.20 -6.70
N SER A 197 15.59 3.18 -5.91
CA SER A 197 15.09 1.81 -6.11
C SER A 197 13.58 1.70 -5.87
N ALA A 198 13.05 2.40 -4.87
CA ALA A 198 11.62 2.43 -4.58
C ALA A 198 10.83 3.15 -5.68
N MET A 199 11.32 4.30 -6.15
CA MET A 199 10.72 5.02 -7.29
C MET A 199 10.76 4.15 -8.56
N ASN A 200 11.89 3.50 -8.83
CA ASN A 200 12.05 2.60 -9.98
C ASN A 200 11.07 1.42 -9.93
N ALA A 201 10.91 0.77 -8.77
CA ALA A 201 9.97 -0.33 -8.61
C ALA A 201 8.53 0.10 -8.92
N VAL A 202 8.10 1.27 -8.42
CA VAL A 202 6.75 1.79 -8.64
C VAL A 202 6.48 2.11 -10.11
N VAL A 203 7.41 2.77 -10.80
CA VAL A 203 7.26 3.07 -12.24
C VAL A 203 7.23 1.78 -13.06
N GLY A 204 8.15 0.86 -12.77
CA GLY A 204 8.26 -0.42 -13.47
C GLY A 204 7.03 -1.30 -13.32
N GLU A 205 6.51 -1.44 -12.11
CA GLU A 205 5.29 -2.21 -11.83
C GLU A 205 4.07 -1.56 -12.48
N PHE A 206 3.90 -0.24 -12.33
CA PHE A 206 2.78 0.48 -12.92
C PHE A 206 2.74 0.35 -14.44
N LEU A 207 3.86 0.63 -15.13
CA LEU A 207 3.88 0.62 -16.59
C LEU A 207 3.65 -0.78 -17.16
N ARG A 208 4.24 -1.83 -16.56
CA ARG A 208 4.02 -3.21 -16.99
C ARG A 208 2.58 -3.65 -16.75
N GLY A 209 2.04 -3.32 -15.58
CA GLY A 209 0.64 -3.58 -15.25
C GLY A 209 -0.30 -2.89 -16.22
N GLN A 210 -0.07 -1.60 -16.51
CA GLN A 210 -0.95 -0.82 -17.39
C GLN A 210 -0.90 -1.29 -18.84
N LEU A 211 0.28 -1.67 -19.36
CA LEU A 211 0.38 -2.28 -20.69
C LEU A 211 -0.39 -3.60 -20.76
N ALA A 212 -0.32 -4.43 -19.71
CA ALA A 212 -1.09 -5.67 -19.64
C ALA A 212 -2.62 -5.40 -19.56
N VAL A 213 -3.04 -4.37 -18.82
CA VAL A 213 -4.45 -3.91 -18.76
C VAL A 213 -4.91 -3.50 -20.16
N MET A 214 -4.16 -2.64 -20.85
CA MET A 214 -4.52 -2.15 -22.19
C MET A 214 -4.72 -3.30 -23.16
N ILE A 215 -3.79 -4.25 -23.22
CA ILE A 215 -3.89 -5.43 -24.09
C ILE A 215 -5.10 -6.28 -23.72
N THR A 216 -5.29 -6.55 -22.42
CA THR A 216 -6.40 -7.37 -21.93
C THR A 216 -7.75 -6.75 -22.27
N LEU A 217 -7.92 -5.45 -22.05
CA LEU A 217 -9.15 -4.73 -22.37
C LEU A 217 -9.37 -4.59 -23.87
N SER A 218 -8.32 -4.34 -24.66
CA SER A 218 -8.43 -4.32 -26.12
C SER A 218 -8.96 -5.65 -26.64
N VAL A 219 -8.40 -6.77 -26.18
CA VAL A 219 -8.88 -8.11 -26.58
C VAL A 219 -10.30 -8.36 -26.08
N TYR A 220 -10.58 -8.09 -24.80
CA TYR A 220 -11.90 -8.28 -24.20
C TYR A 220 -12.98 -7.53 -24.97
N TYR A 221 -12.84 -6.22 -25.17
CA TYR A 221 -13.86 -5.42 -25.84
C TYR A 221 -13.99 -5.77 -27.31
N SER A 222 -12.88 -6.04 -28.02
CA SER A 222 -12.95 -6.44 -29.42
C SER A 222 -13.68 -7.78 -29.60
N VAL A 223 -13.43 -8.76 -28.72
CA VAL A 223 -14.09 -10.07 -28.79
C VAL A 223 -15.53 -10.00 -28.31
N ALA A 224 -15.81 -9.32 -27.19
CA ALA A 224 -17.14 -9.27 -26.60
C ALA A 224 -18.12 -8.45 -27.47
N LEU A 225 -17.70 -7.32 -28.03
CA LEU A 225 -18.53 -6.56 -28.97
C LEU A 225 -18.76 -7.31 -30.28
N TRP A 226 -17.76 -8.06 -30.75
CA TRP A 226 -17.90 -8.91 -31.93
C TRP A 226 -18.88 -10.06 -31.69
N ALA A 227 -18.85 -10.67 -30.49
CA ALA A 227 -19.78 -11.71 -30.09
C ALA A 227 -21.23 -11.23 -30.01
N VAL A 228 -21.45 -9.96 -29.66
CA VAL A 228 -22.78 -9.31 -29.70
C VAL A 228 -23.20 -8.98 -31.14
N GLY A 229 -22.28 -8.97 -32.10
CA GLY A 229 -22.53 -8.70 -33.52
C GLY A 229 -22.28 -7.26 -33.95
N LEU A 230 -21.56 -6.44 -33.17
CA LEU A 230 -21.30 -5.04 -33.49
C LEU A 230 -20.29 -4.92 -34.64
N ASP A 231 -20.63 -4.19 -35.73
CA ASP A 231 -19.83 -4.12 -36.96
C ASP A 231 -18.42 -3.49 -36.72
N TYR A 232 -18.32 -2.58 -35.75
CA TYR A 232 -17.08 -1.87 -35.40
C TYR A 232 -16.43 -2.38 -34.11
N ALA A 233 -16.65 -3.65 -33.77
CA ALA A 233 -16.13 -4.24 -32.53
C ALA A 233 -14.60 -4.12 -32.37
N LEU A 234 -13.82 -4.51 -33.39
CA LEU A 234 -12.36 -4.46 -33.34
C LEU A 234 -11.81 -3.03 -33.10
N PRO A 235 -12.10 -2.02 -33.95
CA PRO A 235 -11.56 -0.67 -33.77
C PRO A 235 -12.00 -0.03 -32.46
N ILE A 236 -13.27 -0.19 -32.06
CA ILE A 236 -13.79 0.36 -30.80
C ILE A 236 -13.14 -0.33 -29.61
N GLY A 237 -12.98 -1.66 -29.65
CA GLY A 237 -12.35 -2.42 -28.57
C GLY A 237 -10.87 -2.07 -28.40
N VAL A 238 -10.10 -2.02 -29.50
CA VAL A 238 -8.70 -1.58 -29.48
C VAL A 238 -8.59 -0.16 -28.94
N LEU A 239 -9.41 0.78 -29.43
CA LEU A 239 -9.43 2.16 -28.95
C LEU A 239 -9.75 2.24 -27.45
N THR A 240 -10.78 1.52 -26.99
CA THR A 240 -11.21 1.47 -25.58
C THR A 240 -10.07 0.98 -24.70
N GLY A 241 -9.41 -0.13 -25.08
CA GLY A 241 -8.28 -0.68 -24.33
C GLY A 241 -7.04 0.21 -24.36
N VAL A 242 -6.68 0.82 -25.49
CA VAL A 242 -5.52 1.74 -25.55
C VAL A 242 -5.77 3.01 -24.72
N LEU A 243 -6.98 3.57 -24.80
CA LEU A 243 -7.34 4.77 -24.05
C LEU A 243 -7.56 4.50 -22.55
N SER A 244 -7.70 3.24 -22.13
CA SER A 244 -7.72 2.87 -20.71
C SER A 244 -6.43 3.23 -19.97
N PHE A 245 -5.36 3.53 -20.69
CA PHE A 245 -4.16 4.11 -20.11
C PHE A 245 -4.50 5.35 -19.26
N VAL A 246 -5.42 6.21 -19.74
CA VAL A 246 -5.90 7.37 -18.99
C VAL A 246 -7.14 6.95 -18.19
N PRO A 247 -7.15 7.11 -16.86
CA PRO A 247 -8.28 6.72 -16.02
C PRO A 247 -9.61 7.29 -16.52
N PHE A 248 -10.64 6.44 -16.59
CA PHE A 248 -12.02 6.74 -17.02
C PHE A 248 -12.19 7.15 -18.50
N LEU A 249 -11.14 7.60 -19.18
CA LEU A 249 -11.22 8.07 -20.57
C LEU A 249 -11.53 6.92 -21.53
N GLY A 250 -10.83 5.79 -21.39
CA GLY A 250 -11.03 4.62 -22.25
C GLY A 250 -12.45 4.07 -22.19
N PHE A 251 -12.94 3.77 -20.98
CA PHE A 251 -14.31 3.33 -20.76
C PHE A 251 -15.34 4.35 -21.28
N GLY A 252 -15.21 5.62 -20.87
CA GLY A 252 -16.20 6.64 -21.21
C GLY A 252 -16.32 6.87 -22.71
N LEU A 253 -15.19 7.11 -23.40
CA LEU A 253 -15.21 7.37 -24.83
C LEU A 253 -15.58 6.11 -25.62
N GLY A 254 -15.04 4.94 -25.24
CA GLY A 254 -15.36 3.67 -25.86
C GLY A 254 -16.85 3.35 -25.78
N MET A 255 -17.45 3.48 -24.59
CA MET A 255 -18.86 3.20 -24.35
C MET A 255 -19.75 4.13 -25.18
N VAL A 256 -19.46 5.43 -25.22
CA VAL A 256 -20.23 6.39 -26.02
C VAL A 256 -20.20 6.02 -27.50
N LEU A 257 -19.03 5.69 -28.04
CA LEU A 257 -18.89 5.27 -29.44
C LEU A 257 -19.61 3.95 -29.72
N ALA A 258 -19.47 2.96 -28.85
CA ALA A 258 -20.12 1.66 -28.99
C ALA A 258 -21.64 1.76 -28.92
N LEU A 259 -22.19 2.53 -27.98
CA LEU A 259 -23.63 2.74 -27.84
C LEU A 259 -24.20 3.52 -29.01
N LEU A 260 -23.47 4.53 -29.52
CA LEU A 260 -23.89 5.27 -30.70
C LEU A 260 -23.93 4.38 -31.94
N VAL A 261 -22.93 3.52 -32.14
CA VAL A 261 -22.95 2.51 -33.21
C VAL A 261 -24.10 1.53 -33.01
N ALA A 262 -24.30 1.02 -31.79
CA ALA A 262 -25.35 0.07 -31.49
C ALA A 262 -26.76 0.63 -31.78
N LEU A 263 -26.99 1.91 -31.44
CA LEU A 263 -28.24 2.62 -31.73
C LEU A 263 -28.51 2.75 -33.23
N LEU A 264 -27.46 2.89 -34.04
CA LEU A 264 -27.55 3.03 -35.49
C LEU A 264 -27.64 1.68 -36.21
N GLN A 265 -27.06 0.63 -35.62
CA GLN A 265 -26.96 -0.70 -36.22
C GLN A 265 -28.19 -1.57 -35.87
N TYR A 266 -28.62 -1.58 -34.60
CA TYR A 266 -29.68 -2.47 -34.14
C TYR A 266 -31.07 -1.84 -34.27
N PRO A 267 -32.04 -2.57 -34.84
CA PRO A 267 -33.42 -2.11 -34.95
C PRO A 267 -34.17 -2.23 -33.62
N ASP A 268 -33.61 -2.84 -32.57
CA ASP A 268 -34.23 -3.11 -31.26
C ASP A 268 -33.37 -2.62 -30.09
N TRP A 269 -34.00 -2.38 -28.94
CA TRP A 269 -33.29 -1.96 -27.71
C TRP A 269 -32.48 -3.10 -27.07
N VAL A 270 -32.72 -4.35 -27.46
CA VAL A 270 -32.02 -5.50 -26.87
C VAL A 270 -30.57 -5.53 -27.33
N GLY A 271 -30.29 -5.26 -28.61
CA GLY A 271 -28.91 -5.10 -29.11
C GLY A 271 -28.14 -3.99 -28.39
N VAL A 272 -28.78 -2.83 -28.17
CA VAL A 272 -28.18 -1.71 -27.41
C VAL A 272 -27.93 -2.10 -25.95
N ALA A 273 -28.86 -2.81 -25.32
CA ALA A 273 -28.73 -3.30 -23.94
C ALA A 273 -27.59 -4.33 -23.80
N TRP A 274 -27.39 -5.21 -24.78
CA TRP A 274 -26.25 -6.14 -24.79
C TRP A 274 -24.91 -5.40 -24.86
N VAL A 275 -24.79 -4.38 -25.72
CA VAL A 275 -23.57 -3.56 -25.80
C VAL A 275 -23.33 -2.81 -24.49
N ALA A 276 -24.36 -2.22 -23.90
CA ALA A 276 -24.25 -1.62 -22.56
C ALA A 276 -23.81 -2.66 -21.51
N GLY A 277 -24.36 -3.87 -21.56
CA GLY A 277 -24.00 -4.99 -20.70
C GLY A 277 -22.53 -5.40 -20.82
N VAL A 278 -21.98 -5.46 -22.04
CA VAL A 278 -20.55 -5.73 -22.29
C VAL A 278 -19.66 -4.67 -21.64
N TYR A 279 -20.04 -3.39 -21.73
CA TYR A 279 -19.31 -2.29 -21.09
C TYR A 279 -19.41 -2.32 -19.57
N LEU A 280 -20.59 -2.57 -19.00
CA LEU A 280 -20.75 -2.71 -17.55
C LEU A 280 -19.96 -3.91 -17.00
N ALA A 281 -20.03 -5.06 -17.68
CA ALA A 281 -19.25 -6.23 -17.33
C ALA A 281 -17.74 -5.98 -17.48
N GLY A 282 -17.34 -5.27 -18.54
CA GLY A 282 -15.95 -4.88 -18.79
C GLY A 282 -15.42 -3.95 -17.71
N GLN A 283 -16.18 -2.94 -17.31
CA GLN A 283 -15.82 -2.02 -16.23
C GLN A 283 -15.71 -2.73 -14.89
N ALA A 284 -16.62 -3.67 -14.58
CA ALA A 284 -16.55 -4.46 -13.36
C ALA A 284 -15.32 -5.39 -13.38
N LEU A 285 -15.06 -6.05 -14.50
CA LEU A 285 -13.89 -6.90 -14.70
C LEU A 285 -12.60 -6.07 -14.54
N GLU A 286 -12.54 -4.89 -15.15
CA GLU A 286 -11.43 -3.95 -15.03
C GLU A 286 -11.21 -3.55 -13.57
N SER A 287 -12.25 -3.08 -12.91
CA SER A 287 -12.17 -2.45 -11.58
C SER A 287 -11.90 -3.46 -10.46
N TYR A 288 -12.49 -4.67 -10.54
CA TYR A 288 -12.42 -5.65 -9.45
C TYR A 288 -11.41 -6.78 -9.69
N VAL A 289 -11.00 -7.04 -10.93
CA VAL A 289 -10.15 -8.18 -11.26
C VAL A 289 -8.87 -7.77 -11.96
N VAL A 290 -8.98 -7.08 -13.10
CA VAL A 290 -7.83 -6.84 -13.99
C VAL A 290 -6.88 -5.80 -13.39
N THR A 291 -7.37 -4.62 -13.01
CA THR A 291 -6.53 -3.56 -12.45
C THR A 291 -5.92 -3.97 -11.10
N PRO A 292 -6.67 -4.54 -10.13
CA PRO A 292 -6.08 -4.99 -8.86
C PRO A 292 -5.03 -6.10 -9.02
N ARG A 293 -5.20 -7.02 -9.98
CA ARG A 293 -4.24 -8.12 -10.20
C ARG A 293 -3.02 -7.70 -11.02
N LEU A 294 -3.19 -6.83 -12.02
CA LEU A 294 -2.13 -6.48 -12.96
C LEU A 294 -1.33 -5.25 -12.52
N VAL A 295 -1.98 -4.23 -11.96
CA VAL A 295 -1.34 -2.97 -11.53
C VAL A 295 -1.08 -2.96 -10.02
N GLY A 296 -1.90 -3.68 -9.23
CA GLY A 296 -1.80 -3.75 -7.78
C GLY A 296 -2.30 -2.49 -7.08
N GLU A 297 -2.80 -2.61 -5.84
CA GLU A 297 -3.30 -1.48 -5.02
C GLU A 297 -2.19 -0.48 -4.56
N ARG A 298 -0.99 -0.54 -5.15
CA ARG A 298 0.23 0.05 -4.59
C ARG A 298 0.40 1.55 -4.81
N VAL A 299 -0.41 2.17 -5.66
CA VAL A 299 -0.21 3.60 -5.99
C VAL A 299 -0.64 4.49 -4.82
N GLY A 300 -1.62 4.07 -4.00
CA GLY A 300 -2.01 4.76 -2.76
C GLY A 300 -2.48 6.22 -2.94
N LEU A 301 -2.74 6.64 -4.19
CA LEU A 301 -3.18 7.99 -4.50
C LEU A 301 -4.68 8.11 -4.28
N HIS A 302 -5.08 9.09 -3.48
CA HIS A 302 -6.49 9.47 -3.36
C HIS A 302 -7.04 9.88 -4.74
N PRO A 303 -8.31 9.58 -5.11
CA PRO A 303 -8.87 9.91 -6.43
C PRO A 303 -8.71 11.39 -6.83
N VAL A 304 -8.87 12.29 -5.87
CA VAL A 304 -8.65 13.74 -6.07
C VAL A 304 -7.20 14.06 -6.44
N ALA A 305 -6.23 13.36 -5.85
CA ALA A 305 -4.81 13.54 -6.19
C ALA A 305 -4.51 13.04 -7.61
N VAL A 306 -5.18 11.97 -8.06
CA VAL A 306 -5.08 11.49 -9.44
C VAL A 306 -5.66 12.51 -10.42
N ILE A 307 -6.85 13.05 -10.16
CA ILE A 307 -7.47 14.09 -11.00
C ILE A 307 -6.58 15.34 -11.05
N PHE A 308 -6.06 15.78 -9.90
CA PHE A 308 -5.12 16.89 -9.83
C PHE A 308 -3.85 16.61 -10.62
N ALA A 309 -3.26 15.42 -10.49
CA ALA A 309 -2.07 15.04 -11.23
C ALA A 309 -2.33 15.05 -12.75
N LEU A 310 -3.44 14.47 -13.21
CA LEU A 310 -3.82 14.47 -14.63
C LEU A 310 -3.95 15.90 -15.17
N ALA A 311 -4.61 16.79 -14.42
CA ALA A 311 -4.75 18.20 -14.80
C ALA A 311 -3.41 18.95 -14.77
N ALA A 312 -2.61 18.78 -13.71
CA ALA A 312 -1.35 19.49 -13.52
C ALA A 312 -0.29 19.06 -14.54
N PHE A 313 -0.05 17.75 -14.68
CA PHE A 313 0.90 17.25 -15.67
C PHE A 313 0.38 17.44 -17.09
N GLY A 314 -0.94 17.34 -17.32
CA GLY A 314 -1.56 17.66 -18.60
C GLY A 314 -1.35 19.10 -19.04
N GLN A 315 -1.43 20.05 -18.11
CA GLN A 315 -1.14 21.46 -18.39
C GLN A 315 0.35 21.71 -18.66
N LEU A 316 1.25 21.04 -17.93
CA LEU A 316 2.70 21.25 -18.03
C LEU A 316 3.32 20.61 -19.28
N PHE A 317 2.90 19.39 -19.61
CA PHE A 317 3.55 18.55 -20.64
C PHE A 317 2.56 18.01 -21.69
N GLY A 318 1.35 18.57 -21.76
CA GLY A 318 0.32 18.15 -22.70
C GLY A 318 -0.10 16.69 -22.51
N PHE A 319 -0.40 16.01 -23.62
CA PHE A 319 -0.84 14.61 -23.60
C PHE A 319 0.18 13.65 -22.96
N VAL A 320 1.47 13.87 -23.19
CA VAL A 320 2.54 13.08 -22.56
C VAL A 320 2.51 13.23 -21.04
N GLY A 321 2.19 14.44 -20.56
CA GLY A 321 2.00 14.70 -19.13
C GLY A 321 0.82 13.92 -18.55
N VAL A 322 -0.32 13.86 -19.25
CA VAL A 322 -1.47 13.04 -18.83
C VAL A 322 -1.09 11.56 -18.77
N LEU A 323 -0.36 11.07 -19.77
CA LEU A 323 0.17 9.70 -19.82
C LEU A 323 1.14 9.40 -18.66
N LEU A 324 1.86 10.40 -18.18
CA LEU A 324 2.82 10.22 -17.10
C LEU A 324 2.29 10.62 -15.73
N ALA A 325 1.07 11.17 -15.66
CA ALA A 325 0.57 11.83 -14.46
C ALA A 325 0.53 10.88 -13.26
N VAL A 326 -0.04 9.70 -13.43
CA VAL A 326 -0.18 8.69 -12.37
C VAL A 326 1.19 8.19 -11.88
N PRO A 327 2.10 7.68 -12.76
CA PRO A 327 3.39 7.20 -12.29
C PRO A 327 4.28 8.33 -11.74
N LEU A 328 4.25 9.52 -12.33
CA LEU A 328 5.01 10.67 -11.78
C LEU A 328 4.45 11.12 -10.43
N ALA A 329 3.13 11.18 -10.26
CA ALA A 329 2.53 11.50 -8.96
C ALA A 329 2.85 10.43 -7.91
N ALA A 330 2.85 9.15 -8.28
CA ALA A 330 3.19 8.05 -7.38
C ALA A 330 4.65 8.11 -6.94
N THR A 331 5.57 8.33 -7.88
CA THR A 331 7.00 8.50 -7.57
C THR A 331 7.27 9.74 -6.73
N LEU A 332 6.57 10.85 -7.01
CA LEU A 332 6.65 12.06 -6.21
C LEU A 332 6.14 11.81 -4.80
N LEU A 333 5.01 11.11 -4.62
CA LEU A 333 4.47 10.77 -3.32
C LEU A 333 5.43 9.89 -2.51
N VAL A 334 6.02 8.87 -3.14
CA VAL A 334 7.02 8.00 -2.50
C VAL A 334 8.26 8.80 -2.13
N GLY A 335 8.75 9.65 -3.04
CA GLY A 335 9.88 10.54 -2.79
C GLY A 335 9.59 11.50 -1.62
N LEU A 336 8.42 12.12 -1.58
CA LEU A 336 7.99 13.01 -0.49
C LEU A 336 7.84 12.26 0.84
N ARG A 337 7.32 11.03 0.83
CA ARG A 337 7.18 10.19 2.02
C ARG A 337 8.54 9.83 2.61
N GLU A 338 9.50 9.43 1.76
CA GLU A 338 10.87 9.12 2.19
C GLU A 338 11.62 10.40 2.61
N LEU A 339 11.46 11.51 1.88
CA LEU A 339 12.05 12.80 2.24
C LEU A 339 11.50 13.30 3.57
N ARG A 340 10.20 13.14 3.84
CA ARG A 340 9.60 13.44 5.14
C ARG A 340 10.23 12.61 6.24
N ALA A 341 10.44 11.30 6.01
CA ALA A 341 11.09 10.43 6.98
C ALA A 341 12.53 10.87 7.26
N VAL A 342 13.29 11.27 6.24
CA VAL A 342 14.66 11.81 6.39
C VAL A 342 14.65 13.16 7.09
N TYR A 343 13.73 14.06 6.75
CA TYR A 343 13.57 15.36 7.40
C TYR A 343 13.25 15.20 8.88
N GLN A 344 12.30 14.34 9.23
CA GLN A 344 11.94 14.02 10.61
C GLN A 344 13.08 13.31 11.38
N ALA A 345 14.00 12.68 10.65
CA ALA A 345 15.20 12.08 11.22
C ALA A 345 16.37 13.07 11.38
N SER A 346 16.31 14.26 10.76
CA SER A 346 17.41 15.22 10.78
C SER A 346 17.59 15.88 12.15
N SER A 347 18.83 16.20 12.50
CA SER A 347 19.19 16.97 13.71
C SER A 347 18.54 18.36 13.75
N PHE A 348 18.23 18.90 12.57
CA PHE A 348 17.50 20.16 12.41
C PHE A 348 16.05 20.06 12.89
N TYR A 349 15.33 18.98 12.54
CA TYR A 349 13.96 18.74 13.01
C TYR A 349 13.94 18.32 14.49
N ARG A 350 14.96 17.60 14.94
CA ARG A 350 15.02 16.99 16.28
C ARG A 350 15.54 17.88 17.40
N GLY A 351 16.11 19.06 17.11
CA GLY A 351 16.63 20.00 18.12
C GLY A 351 17.80 19.43 18.93
N GLY A 352 19.04 19.71 18.54
CA GLY A 352 20.22 19.12 19.18
C GLY A 352 20.53 19.66 20.58
N TYR A 353 20.34 18.83 21.61
CA TYR A 353 21.20 18.78 22.80
C TYR A 353 21.17 17.37 23.42
N ASN A 354 22.33 16.74 23.60
CA ASN A 354 22.50 15.72 24.64
C ASN A 354 23.99 15.56 25.01
N PRO A 355 24.39 15.77 26.28
CA PRO A 355 25.67 15.33 26.78
C PRO A 355 25.55 13.87 27.26
N GLY A 356 26.55 13.06 26.93
CA GLY A 356 26.49 11.61 27.07
C GLY A 356 26.47 11.10 28.51
N PHE A 357 26.13 9.80 28.65
CA PHE A 357 26.47 9.02 29.83
C PHE A 357 26.74 7.56 29.48
N SER A 358 27.75 7.03 30.16
CA SER A 358 28.30 5.68 30.07
C SER A 358 27.74 4.76 31.16
N GLY A 359 27.31 3.55 30.75
CA GLY A 359 27.32 2.25 31.46
C GLY A 359 27.07 2.13 32.98
N SER A 360 26.08 1.32 33.37
CA SER A 360 26.23 0.00 34.04
C SER A 360 24.96 -0.44 34.80
N ALA A 361 24.72 -1.76 34.80
CA ALA A 361 23.72 -2.55 35.56
C ALA A 361 22.21 -2.25 35.36
N MET A 362 21.41 -3.33 35.18
CA MET A 362 19.94 -3.24 35.11
C MET A 362 19.40 -2.72 36.46
N PRO A 363 18.70 -1.58 36.48
CA PRO A 363 18.04 -1.12 37.69
C PRO A 363 16.77 -1.95 37.94
N ALA A 364 16.57 -2.33 39.20
CA ALA A 364 15.30 -2.92 39.65
C ALA A 364 14.17 -1.91 39.40
N MET A 365 13.06 -2.38 38.81
CA MET A 365 11.89 -1.53 38.57
C MET A 365 11.38 -0.95 39.89
N SER A 366 11.20 0.37 39.91
CA SER A 366 10.65 1.14 41.02
C SER A 366 9.21 0.69 41.36
N ALA A 367 8.83 0.75 42.64
CA ALA A 367 7.53 0.33 43.15
C ALA A 367 6.37 1.24 42.65
N PRO A 368 5.14 0.71 42.51
CA PRO A 368 4.03 1.42 41.87
C PRO A 368 3.56 2.63 42.68
N LEU A 369 3.53 3.80 42.03
CA LEU A 369 2.75 4.95 42.49
C LEU A 369 1.30 4.76 42.05
N SER A 370 0.37 4.85 43.00
CA SER A 370 -1.08 4.82 42.83
C SER A 370 -1.58 6.04 42.03
N GLY A 371 -1.24 6.10 40.74
CA GLY A 371 -1.56 7.19 39.82
C GLY A 371 -2.83 6.94 38.99
N GLN A 372 -3.40 8.02 38.47
CA GLN A 372 -4.49 7.96 37.48
C GLN A 372 -4.11 7.09 36.27
N PRO A 373 -5.09 6.43 35.62
CA PRO A 373 -4.81 5.64 34.43
C PRO A 373 -4.19 6.49 33.31
N LEU A 374 -3.10 6.04 32.73
CA LEU A 374 -2.41 6.74 31.66
C LEU A 374 -3.02 6.32 30.32
N PHE A 375 -3.86 7.18 29.73
CA PHE A 375 -4.41 6.93 28.40
C PHE A 375 -3.36 7.20 27.30
N GLU A 376 -2.67 8.32 27.35
CA GLU A 376 -1.58 8.69 26.44
C GLU A 376 -0.43 9.28 27.23
N SER A 377 0.80 8.98 26.84
CA SER A 377 1.96 9.68 27.37
C SER A 377 2.23 10.97 26.59
N HIS A 378 2.70 11.98 27.32
CA HIS A 378 3.13 13.28 26.85
C HIS A 378 4.54 13.54 27.40
N ILE A 379 5.53 12.95 26.74
CA ILE A 379 6.95 13.15 27.01
C ILE A 379 7.47 14.18 26.00
N ALA A 380 7.73 15.40 26.45
CA ALA A 380 8.28 16.50 25.67
C ALA A 380 9.80 16.41 25.53
N SER A 381 10.49 15.79 26.49
CA SER A 381 11.96 15.62 26.45
C SER A 381 12.44 14.67 25.34
N LEU A 382 11.58 13.79 24.82
CA LEU A 382 11.92 12.78 23.81
C LEU A 382 11.03 12.89 22.56
N PRO A 383 11.57 12.67 21.35
CA PRO A 383 10.76 12.66 20.13
C PRO A 383 9.81 11.46 20.08
N LEU A 384 8.51 11.71 19.93
CA LEU A 384 7.51 10.67 19.67
C LEU A 384 7.70 10.08 18.26
N ILE A 385 7.84 8.75 18.19
CA ILE A 385 8.00 8.00 16.94
C ILE A 385 6.65 7.46 16.45
N HIS A 386 5.89 6.83 17.34
CA HIS A 386 4.64 6.19 16.98
C HIS A 386 3.75 5.99 18.20
N ARG A 387 2.43 6.15 18.03
CA ARG A 387 1.43 5.68 18.99
C ARG A 387 0.66 4.52 18.38
N GLY A 388 0.86 3.35 18.96
CA GLY A 388 0.10 2.16 18.63
C GLY A 388 -1.17 2.06 19.46
N LYS A 389 -1.88 0.93 19.31
CA LYS A 389 -3.13 0.64 20.06
C LYS A 389 -2.93 0.76 21.59
N VAL A 390 -1.78 0.33 22.10
CA VAL A 390 -1.48 0.24 23.54
C VAL A 390 -0.16 0.92 23.94
N ARG A 391 0.75 1.17 23.00
CA ARG A 391 2.10 1.63 23.31
C ARG A 391 2.41 2.95 22.64
N ASP A 392 3.07 3.84 23.36
CA ASP A 392 3.64 5.09 22.87
C ASP A 392 5.16 4.92 22.82
N ILE A 393 5.74 5.12 21.63
CA ILE A 393 7.15 4.83 21.36
C ILE A 393 7.87 6.14 21.13
N TYR A 394 8.91 6.40 21.90
CA TYR A 394 9.77 7.58 21.81
C TYR A 394 11.19 7.17 21.41
N ALA A 395 11.91 8.06 20.71
CA ALA A 395 13.32 7.85 20.42
C ALA A 395 14.19 8.32 21.59
N VAL A 396 15.14 7.50 21.99
CA VAL A 396 16.20 7.86 22.93
C VAL A 396 17.51 7.90 22.14
N GLY A 397 17.91 9.09 21.70
CA GLY A 397 19.00 9.22 20.73
C GLY A 397 18.67 8.57 19.39
N ASP A 398 19.68 8.03 18.71
CA ASP A 398 19.53 7.45 17.36
C ASP A 398 19.40 5.92 17.33
N ASP A 399 19.81 5.24 18.39
CA ASP A 399 19.97 3.79 18.45
C ASP A 399 19.11 3.10 19.54
N LYS A 400 18.29 3.85 20.28
CA LYS A 400 17.41 3.32 21.34
C LYS A 400 15.99 3.87 21.22
N LEU A 401 15.06 3.15 21.81
CA LEU A 401 13.67 3.55 21.93
C LEU A 401 13.25 3.45 23.39
N LEU A 402 12.39 4.36 23.83
CA LEU A 402 11.60 4.24 25.05
C LEU A 402 10.21 3.76 24.64
N ILE A 403 9.83 2.56 25.06
CA ILE A 403 8.48 2.01 24.84
C ILE A 403 7.69 2.22 26.12
N VAL A 404 6.68 3.09 26.06
CA VAL A 404 5.73 3.32 27.16
C VAL A 404 4.47 2.51 26.90
N THR A 405 4.17 1.55 27.77
CA THR A 405 2.94 0.77 27.70
C THR A 405 1.85 1.50 28.47
N THR A 406 0.80 1.95 27.77
CA THR A 406 -0.28 2.73 28.37
C THR A 406 -1.40 1.83 28.87
N ASP A 407 -2.36 2.44 29.56
CA ASP A 407 -3.56 1.77 30.07
C ASP A 407 -4.66 1.65 29.00
N ARG A 408 -4.36 1.97 27.73
CA ARG A 408 -5.31 1.79 26.62
C ARG A 408 -5.63 0.32 26.40
N LEU A 409 -6.88 0.09 26.05
CA LEU A 409 -7.40 -1.21 25.66
C LEU A 409 -7.96 -1.15 24.24
N SER A 410 -7.63 -2.14 23.42
CA SER A 410 -8.23 -2.33 22.11
C SER A 410 -9.07 -3.60 22.05
N ALA A 411 -10.22 -3.52 21.40
CA ALA A 411 -11.10 -4.64 21.10
C ALA A 411 -11.67 -4.48 19.69
N PHE A 412 -11.72 -5.57 18.92
CA PHE A 412 -12.16 -5.55 17.51
C PHE A 412 -11.47 -4.45 16.67
N ASP A 413 -10.15 -4.33 16.84
CA ASP A 413 -9.29 -3.32 16.19
C ASP A 413 -9.56 -1.85 16.50
N VAL A 414 -10.49 -1.54 17.39
CA VAL A 414 -10.76 -0.17 17.87
C VAL A 414 -10.20 0.00 19.29
N VAL A 415 -9.57 1.16 19.55
CA VAL A 415 -9.13 1.57 20.89
C VAL A 415 -10.34 2.10 21.66
N MET A 416 -10.60 1.57 22.84
CA MET A 416 -11.69 1.99 23.71
C MET A 416 -11.38 3.36 24.33
N PRO A 417 -12.38 4.24 24.51
CA PRO A 417 -12.18 5.54 25.14
C PRO A 417 -11.89 5.45 26.65
N THR A 418 -12.21 4.31 27.28
CA THR A 418 -12.00 4.07 28.71
C THR A 418 -10.72 3.25 28.93
N PRO A 419 -9.71 3.77 29.65
CA PRO A 419 -8.51 3.00 29.99
C PRO A 419 -8.78 1.95 31.07
N ILE A 420 -7.89 0.94 31.15
CA ILE A 420 -7.87 -0.10 32.19
C ILE A 420 -6.73 0.22 33.16
N PRO A 421 -7.01 0.77 34.35
CA PRO A 421 -5.97 1.19 35.29
C PRO A 421 -4.96 0.10 35.63
N GLY A 422 -3.67 0.43 35.55
CA GLY A 422 -2.57 -0.47 35.90
C GLY A 422 -2.23 -1.52 34.83
N LYS A 423 -2.99 -1.59 33.72
CA LYS A 423 -2.71 -2.52 32.62
C LYS A 423 -1.31 -2.32 32.06
N GLY A 424 -0.89 -1.08 31.83
CA GLY A 424 0.42 -0.78 31.24
C GLY A 424 1.59 -1.31 32.08
N GLU A 425 1.47 -1.20 33.41
CA GLU A 425 2.46 -1.74 34.36
C GLU A 425 2.49 -3.27 34.32
N VAL A 426 1.32 -3.92 34.39
CA VAL A 426 1.21 -5.38 34.33
C VAL A 426 1.88 -5.93 33.07
N LEU A 427 1.53 -5.39 31.90
CA LEU A 427 2.07 -5.85 30.61
C LEU A 427 3.59 -5.66 30.53
N THR A 428 4.08 -4.55 31.07
CA THR A 428 5.51 -4.22 31.12
C THR A 428 6.27 -5.19 32.03
N ARG A 429 5.77 -5.43 33.24
CA ARG A 429 6.39 -6.35 34.22
C ARG A 429 6.38 -7.80 33.74
N VAL A 430 5.27 -8.25 33.15
CA VAL A 430 5.19 -9.58 32.54
C VAL A 430 6.18 -9.71 31.39
N SER A 431 6.28 -8.70 30.52
CA SER A 431 7.27 -8.72 29.43
C SER A 431 8.70 -8.78 29.95
N ALA A 432 9.05 -7.93 30.92
CA ALA A 432 10.38 -7.91 31.53
C ALA A 432 10.75 -9.27 32.17
N PHE A 433 9.81 -9.88 32.88
CA PHE A 433 9.95 -11.22 33.45
C PHE A 433 10.28 -12.27 32.39
N TRP A 434 9.53 -12.29 31.28
CA TRP A 434 9.76 -13.26 30.22
C TRP A 434 11.04 -13.03 29.43
N PHE A 435 11.39 -11.77 29.17
CA PHE A 435 12.65 -11.42 28.53
C PHE A 435 13.85 -11.89 29.35
N ASP A 436 13.81 -11.75 30.67
CA ASP A 436 14.88 -12.25 31.53
C ASP A 436 14.88 -13.79 31.62
N LYS A 437 13.72 -14.38 31.90
CA LYS A 437 13.58 -15.83 32.08
C LYS A 437 13.98 -16.65 30.86
N LEU A 438 13.73 -16.14 29.66
CA LEU A 438 13.97 -16.83 28.40
C LEU A 438 15.16 -16.26 27.60
N ARG A 439 15.97 -15.38 28.20
CA ARG A 439 17.15 -14.78 27.56
C ARG A 439 18.16 -15.78 26.98
N ALA A 440 18.17 -17.00 27.53
CA ALA A 440 19.05 -18.07 27.09
C ALA A 440 18.62 -18.70 25.75
N VAL A 441 17.34 -18.57 25.37
CA VAL A 441 16.80 -19.09 24.11
C VAL A 441 17.16 -18.14 22.95
N VAL A 442 16.95 -16.84 23.15
CA VAL A 442 17.26 -15.80 22.17
C VAL A 442 17.55 -14.48 22.89
N PRO A 443 18.53 -13.68 22.43
CA PRO A 443 18.71 -12.33 22.93
C PRO A 443 17.48 -11.47 22.62
N ASN A 444 17.25 -10.44 23.44
CA ASN A 444 16.10 -9.55 23.31
C ASN A 444 16.52 -8.08 23.26
N GLN A 445 15.58 -7.22 22.89
CA GLN A 445 15.83 -5.79 22.67
C GLN A 445 16.09 -4.97 23.94
N THR A 446 15.88 -5.50 25.14
CA THR A 446 15.91 -4.70 26.38
C THR A 446 17.31 -4.20 26.72
N LEU A 447 17.41 -2.97 27.22
CA LEU A 447 18.65 -2.37 27.68
C LEU A 447 18.62 -2.15 29.19
N ALA A 448 19.80 -2.22 29.80
CA ALA A 448 20.03 -1.96 31.22
C ALA A 448 19.99 -0.46 31.55
N ILE A 449 18.87 0.21 31.23
CA ILE A 449 18.69 1.65 31.39
C ILE A 449 17.32 1.89 32.04
N ALA A 450 17.29 2.59 33.17
CA ALA A 450 16.04 3.01 33.81
C ALA A 450 15.27 3.94 32.86
N PRO A 451 13.97 3.69 32.59
CA PRO A 451 13.13 4.62 31.84
C PRO A 451 13.13 6.05 32.41
N GLU A 452 13.18 6.19 33.73
CA GLU A 452 13.20 7.46 34.44
C GLU A 452 14.50 8.25 34.19
N ALA A 453 15.56 7.60 33.73
CA ALA A 453 16.85 8.23 33.45
C ALA A 453 16.91 8.88 32.05
N VAL A 454 15.94 8.60 31.17
CA VAL A 454 15.92 9.11 29.79
C VAL A 454 14.85 10.18 29.55
N VAL A 455 14.10 10.58 30.59
CA VAL A 455 13.04 11.59 30.54
C VAL A 455 13.32 12.73 31.53
N ALA A 456 12.61 13.85 31.40
CA ALA A 456 12.70 14.96 32.36
C ALA A 456 12.08 14.57 33.72
N GLU A 457 12.46 15.30 34.78
CA GLU A 457 12.03 14.99 36.16
C GLU A 457 10.51 14.97 36.32
N ASP A 458 9.82 15.93 35.68
CA ASP A 458 8.36 16.08 35.69
C ASP A 458 7.62 15.07 34.79
N GLU A 459 8.35 14.25 34.04
CA GLU A 459 7.79 13.23 33.14
C GLU A 459 7.93 11.81 33.71
N LYS A 460 8.69 11.63 34.80
CA LYS A 460 9.00 10.31 35.37
C LYS A 460 7.77 9.49 35.77
N ASP A 461 6.73 10.14 36.26
CA ASP A 461 5.48 9.47 36.66
C ASP A 461 4.77 8.79 35.49
N GLN A 462 5.01 9.24 34.25
CA GLN A 462 4.42 8.65 33.05
C GLN A 462 5.14 7.37 32.59
N VAL A 463 6.37 7.12 33.05
CA VAL A 463 7.22 6.01 32.59
C VAL A 463 7.51 4.98 33.67
N ALA A 464 7.48 5.39 34.95
CA ALA A 464 7.75 4.52 36.09
C ALA A 464 6.85 3.27 36.07
N GLY A 465 7.47 2.09 36.21
CA GLY A 465 6.79 0.79 36.21
C GLY A 465 6.18 0.31 34.89
N ARG A 466 6.05 1.18 33.87
CA ARG A 466 5.28 0.90 32.64
C ARG A 466 6.03 1.15 31.34
N ALA A 467 7.32 1.47 31.41
CA ALA A 467 8.14 1.68 30.24
C ALA A 467 9.41 0.82 30.26
N ILE A 468 9.98 0.59 29.07
CA ILE A 468 11.26 -0.11 28.88
C ILE A 468 12.10 0.65 27.86
N VAL A 469 13.39 0.82 28.13
CA VAL A 469 14.36 1.31 27.15
C VAL A 469 14.92 0.11 26.38
N VAL A 470 14.84 0.17 25.05
CA VAL A 470 15.20 -0.93 24.16
C VAL A 470 16.15 -0.47 23.05
N GLN A 471 16.93 -1.40 22.49
CA GLN A 471 17.71 -1.16 21.29
C GLN A 471 16.78 -0.98 20.09
N LYS A 472 17.09 -0.01 19.23
CA LYS A 472 16.38 0.17 17.97
C LYS A 472 16.88 -0.86 16.95
N LEU A 473 15.99 -1.77 16.55
CA LEU A 473 16.29 -2.90 15.66
C LEU A 473 15.46 -2.82 14.37
N LYS A 474 15.88 -3.57 13.34
CA LYS A 474 15.10 -3.72 12.10
C LYS A 474 14.08 -4.85 12.28
N ALA A 475 12.83 -4.50 12.57
CA ALA A 475 11.75 -5.48 12.71
C ALA A 475 11.53 -6.31 11.42
N LEU A 476 11.28 -7.61 11.59
CA LEU A 476 10.85 -8.49 10.51
C LEU A 476 9.37 -8.26 10.20
N PRO A 477 8.94 -8.31 8.94
CA PRO A 477 7.55 -8.06 8.53
C PRO A 477 6.64 -9.28 8.74
N ILE A 478 6.83 -10.01 9.85
CA ILE A 478 6.17 -11.29 10.16
C ILE A 478 5.70 -11.28 11.61
N GLU A 479 4.48 -11.75 11.81
CA GLU A 479 3.98 -12.13 13.12
C GLU A 479 4.23 -13.63 13.32
N ALA A 480 5.09 -13.96 14.29
CA ALA A 480 5.52 -15.32 14.57
C ALA A 480 4.58 -15.94 15.62
N ILE A 481 3.44 -16.48 15.17
CA ILE A 481 2.43 -17.07 16.05
C ILE A 481 2.74 -18.54 16.31
N VAL A 482 2.68 -18.96 17.57
CA VAL A 482 2.74 -20.37 17.97
C VAL A 482 1.47 -20.76 18.69
N ARG A 483 0.94 -21.94 18.37
CA ARG A 483 -0.30 -22.49 18.95
C ARG A 483 -0.02 -23.84 19.56
N GLY A 484 -0.35 -24.01 20.84
CA GLY A 484 -0.44 -25.35 21.45
C GLY A 484 -1.87 -25.83 21.65
N TYR A 485 -2.86 -24.96 21.44
CA TYR A 485 -4.28 -25.28 21.53
C TYR A 485 -5.04 -24.70 20.33
N LEU A 486 -6.08 -25.40 19.89
CA LEU A 486 -6.82 -25.06 18.69
C LEU A 486 -7.99 -24.12 18.97
N VAL A 487 -7.76 -22.81 18.82
CA VAL A 487 -8.76 -21.75 19.05
C VAL A 487 -8.64 -20.59 18.08
N GLY A 488 -9.59 -19.64 18.15
CA GLY A 488 -9.53 -18.39 17.40
C GLY A 488 -9.57 -18.61 15.88
N SER A 489 -8.69 -17.92 15.15
CA SER A 489 -8.58 -18.06 13.69
C SER A 489 -8.13 -19.46 13.28
N GLY A 490 -7.25 -20.11 14.05
CA GLY A 490 -6.81 -21.48 13.78
C GLY A 490 -7.95 -22.49 13.85
N TRP A 491 -8.85 -22.37 14.83
CA TRP A 491 -10.06 -23.21 14.90
C TRP A 491 -10.98 -22.99 13.69
N LYS A 492 -11.23 -21.73 13.31
CA LYS A 492 -12.07 -21.40 12.15
C LYS A 492 -11.50 -21.95 10.84
N GLU A 493 -10.18 -21.94 10.68
CA GLU A 493 -9.49 -22.52 9.51
C GLU A 493 -9.59 -24.04 9.51
N TYR A 494 -9.31 -24.69 10.63
CA TYR A 494 -9.42 -26.14 10.79
C TYR A 494 -10.82 -26.67 10.49
N GLN A 495 -11.89 -25.95 10.89
CA GLN A 495 -13.27 -26.33 10.57
C GLN A 495 -13.54 -26.38 9.05
N ARG A 496 -12.78 -25.63 8.24
CA ARG A 496 -12.96 -25.55 6.79
C ARG A 496 -12.10 -26.54 6.03
N SER A 497 -10.84 -26.73 6.44
CA SER A 497 -9.84 -27.47 5.65
C SER A 497 -9.09 -28.54 6.44
N GLN A 498 -9.41 -28.75 7.72
CA GLN A 498 -8.66 -29.61 8.64
C GLN A 498 -7.15 -29.31 8.68
N SER A 499 -6.80 -28.06 8.43
CA SER A 499 -5.42 -27.55 8.44
C SER A 499 -5.35 -26.16 9.06
N VAL A 500 -4.16 -25.74 9.48
CA VAL A 500 -3.88 -24.35 9.89
C VAL A 500 -2.57 -23.90 9.25
N CYS A 501 -2.58 -22.80 8.50
CA CYS A 501 -1.41 -22.32 7.73
C CYS A 501 -0.80 -23.39 6.81
N GLY A 502 -1.64 -24.27 6.25
CA GLY A 502 -1.20 -25.41 5.41
C GLY A 502 -0.71 -26.65 6.17
N ILE A 503 -0.64 -26.60 7.50
CA ILE A 503 -0.27 -27.75 8.34
C ILE A 503 -1.52 -28.60 8.57
N ALA A 504 -1.53 -29.84 8.07
CA ALA A 504 -2.63 -30.78 8.30
C ALA A 504 -2.69 -31.20 9.78
N LEU A 505 -3.89 -31.19 10.36
CA LEU A 505 -4.12 -31.59 11.74
C LEU A 505 -4.98 -32.86 11.82
N PRO A 506 -4.88 -33.65 12.91
CA PRO A 506 -5.71 -34.84 13.11
C PRO A 506 -7.21 -34.52 12.96
N ALA A 507 -7.98 -35.47 12.43
CA ALA A 507 -9.44 -35.34 12.35
C ALA A 507 -10.10 -35.44 13.74
N GLY A 508 -11.25 -34.80 13.91
CA GLY A 508 -12.07 -34.92 15.12
C GLY A 508 -11.65 -34.01 16.29
N LEU A 509 -10.76 -33.05 16.07
CA LEU A 509 -10.42 -32.06 17.09
C LEU A 509 -11.63 -31.15 17.37
N MET A 510 -11.80 -30.80 18.63
CA MET A 510 -12.80 -29.87 19.14
C MET A 510 -12.16 -28.50 19.43
N GLN A 511 -13.00 -27.47 19.57
CA GLN A 511 -12.53 -26.15 19.98
C GLN A 511 -11.81 -26.24 21.33
N ALA A 512 -10.67 -25.56 21.43
CA ALA A 512 -9.79 -25.57 22.60
C ALA A 512 -9.08 -26.90 22.88
N ASP A 513 -9.10 -27.87 21.96
CA ASP A 513 -8.24 -29.05 22.09
C ASP A 513 -6.76 -28.69 22.14
N ARG A 514 -6.02 -29.41 22.98
CA ARG A 514 -4.56 -29.39 22.97
C ARG A 514 -4.07 -30.07 21.69
N LEU A 515 -3.20 -29.39 20.95
CA LEU A 515 -2.55 -29.98 19.78
C LEU A 515 -1.52 -31.04 20.21
N PRO A 516 -1.28 -32.08 19.39
CA PRO A 516 -0.27 -33.11 19.68
C PRO A 516 1.11 -32.49 19.94
N GLU A 517 1.47 -31.51 19.12
CA GLU A 517 2.67 -30.69 19.27
C GLU A 517 2.32 -29.22 18.97
N PRO A 518 3.02 -28.25 19.58
CA PRO A 518 2.85 -26.86 19.22
C PRO A 518 3.23 -26.62 17.76
N ILE A 519 2.40 -25.86 17.04
CA ILE A 519 2.62 -25.55 15.63
C ILE A 519 2.97 -24.07 15.45
N PHE A 520 3.83 -23.79 14.47
CA PHE A 520 4.17 -22.43 14.05
C PHE A 520 3.27 -22.00 12.89
N THR A 521 2.52 -20.92 13.07
CA THR A 521 1.49 -20.46 12.13
C THR A 521 1.70 -18.98 11.80
N PRO A 522 2.64 -18.64 10.90
CA PRO A 522 3.01 -17.25 10.68
C PRO A 522 1.87 -16.45 10.02
N SER A 523 1.82 -15.16 10.30
CA SER A 523 0.99 -14.20 9.55
C SER A 523 1.82 -13.01 9.05
N THR A 524 1.32 -12.39 7.98
CA THR A 524 1.91 -11.14 7.49
C THR A 524 1.45 -9.97 8.35
N LYS A 525 2.36 -9.02 8.61
CA LYS A 525 2.02 -7.76 9.29
C LYS A 525 1.39 -6.80 8.27
N ALA A 526 0.08 -6.65 8.33
CA ALA A 526 -0.65 -5.80 7.39
C ALA A 526 -0.43 -4.30 7.67
N ALA A 527 -0.63 -3.44 6.67
CA ALA A 527 -0.60 -1.99 6.87
C ALA A 527 -1.75 -1.54 7.79
N LEU A 528 -1.58 -0.40 8.48
CA LEU A 528 -2.59 0.20 9.37
C LEU A 528 -3.98 0.23 8.69
N GLY A 529 -4.90 -0.61 9.15
CA GLY A 529 -6.28 -0.71 8.66
C GLY A 529 -6.64 -2.01 7.92
N ALA A 530 -5.68 -2.88 7.61
CA ALA A 530 -5.90 -4.21 7.06
C ALA A 530 -5.70 -5.31 8.13
N HIS A 531 -6.32 -6.48 7.95
CA HIS A 531 -6.17 -7.61 8.86
C HIS A 531 -4.91 -8.43 8.52
N ASP A 532 -4.22 -8.91 9.55
CA ASP A 532 -3.09 -9.82 9.38
C ASP A 532 -3.57 -11.13 8.72
N GLU A 533 -2.84 -11.58 7.70
CA GLU A 533 -3.20 -12.77 6.92
C GLU A 533 -2.30 -13.94 7.33
N ASN A 534 -2.92 -15.06 7.74
CA ASN A 534 -2.24 -16.34 7.96
C ASN A 534 -1.57 -16.78 6.65
N ILE A 535 -0.27 -17.06 6.68
CA ILE A 535 0.50 -17.54 5.52
C ILE A 535 1.12 -18.90 5.81
N ALA A 536 1.44 -19.64 4.75
CA ALA A 536 2.23 -20.86 4.86
C ALA A 536 3.69 -20.55 5.20
N PHE A 537 4.40 -21.51 5.80
CA PHE A 537 5.81 -21.35 6.16
C PHE A 537 6.70 -21.07 4.94
N GLU A 538 6.41 -21.72 3.82
CA GLU A 538 7.12 -21.56 2.55
C GLU A 538 7.01 -20.11 2.03
N GLN A 539 5.82 -19.52 2.13
CA GLN A 539 5.59 -18.12 1.75
C GLN A 539 6.33 -17.14 2.66
N MET A 540 6.49 -17.47 3.94
CA MET A 540 7.34 -16.69 4.85
C MET A 540 8.83 -16.82 4.46
N ALA A 541 9.29 -18.04 4.15
CA ALA A 541 10.66 -18.31 3.73
C ALA A 541 11.04 -17.57 2.43
N GLU A 542 10.12 -17.45 1.48
CA GLU A 542 10.32 -16.64 0.26
C GLU A 542 10.51 -15.14 0.57
N ARG A 543 9.90 -14.63 1.65
CA ARG A 543 9.93 -13.20 2.01
C ARG A 543 11.18 -12.80 2.79
N ILE A 544 11.59 -13.62 3.76
CA ILE A 544 12.69 -13.28 4.68
C ILE A 544 13.94 -14.14 4.50
N GLY A 545 13.91 -15.11 3.58
CA GLY A 545 14.96 -16.09 3.37
C GLY A 545 14.74 -17.36 4.19
N ALA A 546 15.07 -18.51 3.61
CA ALA A 546 14.79 -19.83 4.18
C ALA A 546 15.52 -20.08 5.52
N GLU A 547 16.78 -19.68 5.63
CA GLU A 547 17.58 -19.86 6.85
C GLU A 547 17.01 -19.05 8.02
N LEU A 548 16.71 -17.77 7.77
CA LEU A 548 16.12 -16.89 8.78
C LEU A 548 14.71 -17.34 9.16
N ALA A 549 13.92 -17.82 8.21
CA ALA A 549 12.58 -18.35 8.49
C ALA A 549 12.62 -19.59 9.37
N ALA A 550 13.56 -20.52 9.11
CA ALA A 550 13.78 -21.68 9.96
C ALA A 550 14.18 -21.25 11.38
N GLN A 551 15.11 -20.30 11.51
CA GLN A 551 15.54 -19.77 12.81
C GLN A 551 14.37 -19.15 13.58
N VAL A 552 13.55 -18.31 12.93
CA VAL A 552 12.37 -17.70 13.56
C VAL A 552 11.39 -18.76 14.04
N ARG A 553 11.08 -19.77 13.22
CA ARG A 553 10.19 -20.88 13.60
C ARG A 553 10.72 -21.63 14.82
N ASP A 554 11.98 -22.04 14.78
CA ASP A 554 12.58 -22.91 15.80
C ASP A 554 12.69 -22.16 17.14
N VAL A 555 13.11 -20.89 17.11
CA VAL A 555 13.15 -20.01 18.30
C VAL A 555 11.75 -19.77 18.85
N SER A 556 10.76 -19.51 18.00
CA SER A 556 9.38 -19.27 18.45
C SER A 556 8.79 -20.49 19.16
N LEU A 557 9.02 -21.69 18.60
CA LEU A 557 8.58 -22.95 19.21
C LEU A 557 9.29 -23.18 20.56
N ALA A 558 10.60 -22.95 20.63
CA ALA A 558 11.36 -23.09 21.88
C ALA A 558 10.90 -22.11 22.97
N LEU A 559 10.69 -20.83 22.61
CA LEU A 559 10.13 -19.82 23.51
C LEU A 559 8.75 -20.21 24.02
N TYR A 560 7.85 -20.61 23.12
CA TYR A 560 6.50 -21.03 23.48
C TYR A 560 6.50 -22.25 24.41
N GLN A 561 7.27 -23.28 24.09
CA GLN A 561 7.32 -24.51 24.90
C GLN A 561 7.83 -24.23 26.32
N ALA A 562 8.94 -23.48 26.45
CA ALA A 562 9.48 -23.11 27.74
C ALA A 562 8.50 -22.24 28.56
N ALA A 563 7.83 -21.29 27.90
CA ALA A 563 6.84 -20.45 28.54
C ALA A 563 5.58 -21.22 28.97
N ALA A 564 5.06 -22.06 28.09
CA ALA A 564 3.86 -22.85 28.35
C ALA A 564 4.08 -23.83 29.51
N GLU A 565 5.25 -24.48 29.58
CA GLU A 565 5.55 -25.40 30.68
C GLU A 565 5.66 -24.66 32.01
N TYR A 566 6.34 -23.51 32.05
CA TYR A 566 6.41 -22.69 33.26
C TYR A 566 5.04 -22.13 33.67
N ALA A 567 4.27 -21.57 32.73
CA ALA A 567 2.96 -21.01 33.03
C ALA A 567 2.01 -22.08 33.59
N ARG A 568 2.13 -23.32 33.12
CA ARG A 568 1.34 -24.45 33.62
C ARG A 568 1.62 -24.73 35.09
N THR A 569 2.87 -24.62 35.55
CA THR A 569 3.19 -24.74 36.99
C THR A 569 2.62 -23.61 37.83
N ARG A 570 2.22 -22.50 37.20
CA ARG A 570 1.54 -21.35 37.81
C ARG A 570 0.02 -21.37 37.61
N GLY A 571 -0.54 -22.49 37.13
CA GLY A 571 -1.98 -22.65 36.91
C GLY A 571 -2.53 -21.86 35.71
N ILE A 572 -1.66 -21.51 34.74
CA ILE A 572 -2.04 -20.80 33.51
C ILE A 572 -1.71 -21.67 32.30
N ILE A 573 -2.66 -21.81 31.39
CA ILE A 573 -2.45 -22.39 30.06
C ILE A 573 -2.24 -21.25 29.07
N ILE A 574 -1.13 -21.29 28.33
CA ILE A 574 -0.90 -20.40 27.19
C ILE A 574 -1.41 -21.13 25.94
N ALA A 575 -2.59 -20.76 25.46
CA ALA A 575 -3.22 -21.44 24.32
C ALA A 575 -2.46 -21.18 23.01
N ASP A 576 -2.18 -19.91 22.77
CA ASP A 576 -1.35 -19.42 21.69
C ASP A 576 -0.70 -18.08 22.08
N THR A 577 0.34 -17.70 21.35
CA THR A 577 1.05 -16.43 21.53
C THR A 577 1.61 -15.93 20.21
N LYS A 578 1.81 -14.62 20.12
CA LYS A 578 2.48 -13.97 19.00
C LYS A 578 3.82 -13.39 19.45
N PHE A 579 4.88 -13.77 18.75
CA PHE A 579 6.20 -13.15 18.87
C PHE A 579 6.45 -12.19 17.70
N GLU A 580 7.31 -11.20 17.95
CA GLU A 580 7.91 -10.38 16.90
C GLU A 580 9.43 -10.45 17.04
N PHE A 581 10.13 -10.42 15.91
CA PHE A 581 11.58 -10.45 15.88
C PHE A 581 12.14 -9.31 15.05
N GLY A 582 13.36 -8.92 15.37
CA GLY A 582 14.15 -7.95 14.61
C GLY A 582 15.56 -8.45 14.37
N LEU A 583 16.27 -7.73 13.50
CA LEU A 583 17.70 -7.94 13.26
C LEU A 583 18.49 -6.75 13.80
N ASP A 584 19.62 -7.07 14.43
CA ASP A 584 20.62 -6.07 14.80
C ASP A 584 21.51 -5.67 13.60
N ALA A 585 22.53 -4.85 13.85
CA ALA A 585 23.45 -4.40 12.80
C ALA A 585 24.34 -5.54 12.24
N ALA A 586 24.53 -6.63 12.98
CA ALA A 586 25.29 -7.81 12.56
C ALA A 586 24.41 -8.85 11.86
N GLY A 587 23.09 -8.65 11.84
CA GLY A 587 22.11 -9.61 11.30
C GLY A 587 21.71 -10.71 12.29
N GLN A 588 21.99 -10.53 13.59
CA GLN A 588 21.55 -11.45 14.63
C GLN A 588 20.04 -11.29 14.90
N LEU A 589 19.34 -12.42 15.02
CA LEU A 589 17.93 -12.46 15.39
C LEU A 589 17.75 -12.08 16.87
N MET A 590 16.89 -11.09 17.10
CA MET A 590 16.58 -10.54 18.43
C MET A 590 15.08 -10.59 18.66
N TRP A 591 14.65 -10.98 19.86
CA TRP A 591 13.26 -10.91 20.28
C TRP A 591 12.88 -9.47 20.64
N ILE A 592 11.86 -8.94 19.97
CA ILE A 592 11.39 -7.55 20.12
C ILE A 592 9.94 -7.51 20.62
N ASP A 593 9.39 -6.30 20.68
CA ASP A 593 8.00 -6.02 21.04
C ASP A 593 7.65 -6.38 22.51
N GLU A 594 6.44 -6.85 22.79
CA GLU A 594 6.04 -7.35 24.13
C GLU A 594 6.20 -8.87 24.22
N ALA A 595 6.45 -9.37 25.44
CA ALA A 595 6.79 -10.78 25.66
C ALA A 595 5.70 -11.49 26.46
N LEU A 596 4.94 -12.39 25.79
CA LEU A 596 4.01 -13.34 26.42
C LEU A 596 3.08 -12.67 27.45
N THR A 597 2.36 -11.64 27.03
CA THR A 597 1.39 -10.92 27.87
C THR A 597 -0.03 -11.39 27.55
N PRO A 598 -1.04 -11.04 28.38
CA PRO A 598 -2.44 -11.28 28.02
C PRO A 598 -2.93 -10.47 26.80
N ASP A 599 -2.16 -9.49 26.30
CA ASP A 599 -2.47 -8.76 25.05
C ASP A 599 -1.91 -9.49 23.82
N SER A 600 -0.76 -10.15 23.95
CA SER A 600 -0.12 -10.91 22.86
C SER A 600 -0.42 -12.41 22.88
N SER A 601 -1.07 -12.91 23.94
CA SER A 601 -1.29 -14.34 24.21
C SER A 601 -2.67 -14.60 24.80
N ARG A 602 -3.22 -15.79 24.53
CA ARG A 602 -4.45 -16.27 25.17
C ARG A 602 -4.12 -17.08 26.41
N PHE A 603 -4.46 -16.54 27.58
CA PHE A 603 -4.17 -17.16 28.87
C PHE A 603 -5.43 -17.71 29.51
N TRP A 604 -5.46 -19.02 29.79
CA TRP A 604 -6.60 -19.67 30.45
C TRP A 604 -6.23 -20.13 31.86
N PRO A 605 -7.17 -20.06 32.82
CA PRO A 605 -7.02 -20.75 34.10
C PRO A 605 -7.00 -22.25 33.88
N ALA A 606 -5.94 -22.93 34.29
CA ALA A 606 -5.79 -24.37 34.09
C ALA A 606 -6.91 -25.17 34.78
N ASP A 607 -7.44 -24.66 35.89
CA ASP A 607 -8.54 -25.23 36.68
C ASP A 607 -9.92 -25.11 36.01
N GLN A 608 -10.05 -24.24 35.00
CA GLN A 608 -11.32 -23.97 34.30
C GLN A 608 -11.31 -24.43 32.84
N TYR A 609 -10.17 -24.94 32.36
CA TYR A 609 -10.02 -25.41 30.98
C TYR A 609 -10.85 -26.66 30.71
N ARG A 610 -11.67 -26.61 29.64
CA ARG A 610 -12.45 -27.74 29.13
C ARG A 610 -12.48 -27.73 27.60
N PRO A 611 -12.00 -28.81 26.95
CA PRO A 611 -12.23 -29.03 25.53
C PRO A 611 -13.70 -28.91 25.12
N GLY A 612 -13.94 -28.46 23.88
CA GLY A 612 -15.27 -28.30 23.30
C GLY A 612 -15.98 -26.98 23.61
N SER A 613 -15.36 -26.09 24.38
CA SER A 613 -15.88 -24.75 24.67
C SER A 613 -14.75 -23.72 24.65
N ASN A 614 -15.07 -22.43 24.47
CA ASN A 614 -14.07 -21.38 24.60
C ASN A 614 -13.82 -21.11 26.10
N PRO A 615 -12.62 -21.38 26.65
CA PRO A 615 -12.38 -21.25 28.07
C PRO A 615 -12.45 -19.79 28.54
N PRO A 616 -12.75 -19.55 29.83
CA PRO A 616 -12.53 -18.23 30.43
C PRO A 616 -11.08 -17.80 30.23
N SER A 617 -10.86 -16.52 29.93
CA SER A 617 -9.52 -15.99 29.66
C SER A 617 -9.13 -14.91 30.67
N PHE A 618 -7.84 -14.82 30.96
CA PHE A 618 -7.24 -13.71 31.72
C PHE A 618 -7.06 -12.43 30.87
N ASP A 619 -7.50 -12.46 29.62
CA ASP A 619 -7.38 -11.37 28.66
C ASP A 619 -8.64 -10.47 28.57
N LYS A 620 -8.78 -9.79 27.43
CA LYS A 620 -9.85 -8.86 27.08
C LYS A 620 -11.22 -9.51 26.88
N GLN A 621 -11.41 -10.81 27.17
CA GLN A 621 -12.65 -11.52 26.87
C GLN A 621 -13.90 -10.89 27.53
N PHE A 622 -13.82 -10.45 28.80
CA PHE A 622 -14.95 -9.76 29.46
C PHE A 622 -15.39 -8.50 28.73
N VAL A 623 -14.43 -7.74 28.21
CA VAL A 623 -14.70 -6.54 27.42
C VAL A 623 -15.30 -6.91 26.08
N ARG A 624 -14.81 -7.96 25.42
CA ARG A 624 -15.38 -8.44 24.15
C ARG A 624 -16.82 -8.90 24.30
N ASP A 625 -17.10 -9.71 25.32
CA ASP A 625 -18.45 -10.23 25.60
C ASP A 625 -19.42 -9.09 25.89
N TRP A 626 -18.99 -8.11 26.71
CA TRP A 626 -19.80 -6.93 27.00
C TRP A 626 -20.04 -6.07 25.74
N LEU A 627 -19.00 -5.85 24.93
CA LEU A 627 -19.12 -5.08 23.68
C LEU A 627 -20.07 -5.75 22.68
N GLU A 628 -20.04 -7.08 22.56
CA GLU A 628 -20.97 -7.82 21.71
C GLU A 628 -22.41 -7.73 22.25
N ALA A 629 -22.59 -7.84 23.57
CA ALA A 629 -23.90 -7.69 24.20
C ALA A 629 -24.45 -6.25 24.12
N SER A 630 -23.58 -5.24 24.04
CA SER A 630 -23.97 -3.82 23.97
C SER A 630 -24.67 -3.43 22.67
N GLY A 631 -24.59 -4.27 21.62
CA GLY A 631 -25.11 -3.96 20.29
C GLY A 631 -24.22 -3.00 19.47
N TRP A 632 -22.99 -2.73 19.92
CA TRP A 632 -22.05 -1.89 19.19
C TRP A 632 -21.63 -2.51 17.84
N ASN A 633 -21.63 -1.70 16.79
CA ASN A 633 -21.37 -2.10 15.40
C ASN A 633 -19.89 -2.37 15.08
N LYS A 634 -19.01 -2.38 16.08
CA LYS A 634 -17.55 -2.59 15.94
C LYS A 634 -16.82 -1.48 15.17
N GLN A 635 -17.43 -0.29 15.04
CA GLN A 635 -16.81 0.88 14.40
C GLN A 635 -16.44 1.96 15.42
N ALA A 636 -15.33 2.68 15.18
CA ALA A 636 -14.90 3.76 16.05
C ALA A 636 -15.88 4.97 16.02
N PRO A 637 -16.08 5.67 17.15
CA PRO A 637 -15.51 5.40 18.48
C PRO A 637 -16.18 4.21 19.19
N GLY A 638 -15.40 3.47 19.96
CA GLY A 638 -15.94 2.42 20.84
C GLY A 638 -16.77 3.02 21.99
N PRO A 639 -17.74 2.28 22.55
CA PRO A 639 -18.52 2.75 23.70
C PRO A 639 -17.66 2.84 24.96
N ALA A 640 -18.05 3.72 25.89
CA ALA A 640 -17.42 3.79 27.21
C ALA A 640 -17.69 2.51 28.01
N LEU A 641 -16.65 1.96 28.64
CA LEU A 641 -16.75 0.73 29.41
C LEU A 641 -17.33 1.02 30.81
N PRO A 642 -18.31 0.22 31.30
CA PRO A 642 -18.81 0.32 32.66
C PRO A 642 -17.73 0.08 33.71
N ALA A 643 -17.86 0.73 34.87
CA ALA A 643 -16.86 0.66 35.94
C ALA A 643 -16.61 -0.76 36.45
N ASP A 644 -17.64 -1.61 36.51
CA ASP A 644 -17.52 -3.02 36.92
C ASP A 644 -16.70 -3.85 35.90
N ILE A 645 -16.91 -3.60 34.60
CA ILE A 645 -16.14 -4.25 33.53
C ILE A 645 -14.68 -3.80 33.60
N VAL A 646 -14.41 -2.51 33.82
CA VAL A 646 -13.06 -1.97 33.99
C VAL A 646 -12.36 -2.59 35.21
N ALA A 647 -13.04 -2.66 36.35
CA ALA A 647 -12.49 -3.22 37.58
C ALA A 647 -12.17 -4.72 37.42
N ARG A 648 -13.10 -5.50 36.87
CA ARG A 648 -12.89 -6.94 36.61
C ARG A 648 -11.76 -7.20 35.63
N THR A 649 -11.65 -6.37 34.58
CA THR A 649 -10.58 -6.49 33.60
C THR A 649 -9.23 -6.19 34.25
N SER A 650 -9.13 -5.10 35.04
CA SER A 650 -7.91 -4.73 35.77
C SER A 650 -7.46 -5.83 36.74
N GLU A 651 -8.41 -6.42 37.46
CA GLU A 651 -8.15 -7.53 38.38
C GLU A 651 -7.60 -8.76 37.66
N LYS A 652 -8.14 -9.10 36.47
CA LYS A 652 -7.67 -10.25 35.69
C LYS A 652 -6.26 -10.09 35.14
N TYR A 653 -5.90 -8.89 34.69
CA TYR A 653 -4.51 -8.57 34.32
C TYR A 653 -3.58 -8.74 35.53
N ARG A 654 -3.94 -8.19 36.69
CA ARG A 654 -3.15 -8.32 37.93
C ARG A 654 -3.02 -9.77 38.37
N GLU A 655 -4.10 -10.53 38.36
CA GLU A 655 -4.14 -11.95 38.71
C GLU A 655 -3.18 -12.77 37.83
N ALA A 656 -3.17 -12.52 36.52
CA ALA A 656 -2.25 -13.18 35.60
C ALA A 656 -0.79 -12.86 35.92
N MET A 657 -0.46 -11.58 36.18
CA MET A 657 0.90 -11.18 36.57
C MET A 657 1.34 -11.82 37.88
N VAL A 658 0.50 -11.75 38.93
CA VAL A 658 0.80 -12.34 40.25
C VAL A 658 1.05 -13.83 40.12
N ARG A 659 0.19 -14.58 39.42
CA ARG A 659 0.39 -16.03 39.20
C ARG A 659 1.71 -16.30 38.46
N LEU A 660 2.03 -15.55 37.42
CA LEU A 660 3.25 -15.77 36.61
C LEU A 660 4.54 -15.42 37.37
N LEU A 661 4.58 -14.26 38.02
CA LEU A 661 5.77 -13.77 38.71
C LEU A 661 5.97 -14.48 40.06
N GLY A 662 4.88 -14.93 40.69
CA GLY A 662 4.90 -15.53 42.02
C GLY A 662 4.97 -14.51 43.16
N ASP A 663 4.68 -13.24 42.88
CA ASP A 663 4.55 -12.18 43.88
C ASP A 663 3.25 -12.39 44.68
N ALA A 664 3.24 -12.07 45.97
CA ALA A 664 2.01 -12.11 46.78
C ALA A 664 1.05 -10.98 46.35
N ILE A 665 -0.27 -11.27 46.34
CA ILE A 665 -1.35 -10.31 46.03
C ILE A 665 -1.40 -9.19 47.07
#